data_AF-A0A7J4HGJ4-F1
#
_entry.id   AF-A0A7J4HGJ4-F1
#
_cell.length_a   1.000
_cell.length_b   1.000
_cell.length_c   1.000
_cell.angle_alpha   90.00
_cell.angle_beta   90.00
_cell.angle_gamma   90.00
#
_symmetry.space_group_name_H-M   'P 1'
#
loop_
_entity.id
_entity.type
_entity.pdbx_description
1 polymer ?
#
loop_
_entity_poly.entity_id
_entity_poly.type
_entity_poly.pdbx_seq_one_letter_code
_entity_poly.pdbx_strand_id
1 'polypeptide(L)'
;MSEPSSVDKQKTPKKIRSKHRRRLLSRLAQSEATVSELSSDSKLRMPHVSAEIKRMRDDDLATSDLPPGSRGARIRLTERGWEMLEEDEWSKVLELQDLPLDRDSCCVLFRDEENLTLCFLSPPKETMVQIPNRTQKVSPENATSTRNQWVSWNWAVLSERLPRWFDRTNFEVLNAPPELAGPGSIESYADKPPIFGLVRAKLLDSQASPIITPGVWFTQPDQIQRAPLDEPTYHRGEWILGSPHSKSPDIRPSQPVAAIIKERLPRSVLLRSARPNSLVIADLSGLDMDGNEYPIGALDHWIEIVHPRLSETERKRRLNSLRDRISTSRRVKVEESTLRKFRKEWGRRTFAIDDSRIKSIDLRGLGKAVTESLIRWSIETKSTSLVMEIKHQLPESLLSRIASNQSLRLIIMDNMTSHFSSFDTLEIDRIRTLPWLSYRISSGETIPVRMIEQGKTTNFSEEVESTTISPWEILGISSMNEEFHHEIDSSSVTIVRSAISQYPNGDEEWANQMEARYPLAAWIASPKNNRWQRWQRVSTRLESEWMALLDLDHLPIERISELADQAPESVKQVFSKAITSKLRADPDNLLRSWPAIDPTQANSGAAWLASHFIQNSAWLPTEAYSDILGWAVEAWLSHPPRESLGALIGLKWLYRIENRSQDEFDRTVLRIRDIGSGLPEGHHLNTWSRLHDHSSGKKEANLDDISHFIRDLPNSWWAPFSSEFLVMILNSPDVDKFLDIEIPWCSAVLRPIGEISEAPGLSSTRHHGCDPGLVGPLQSYLRPFKGISEPSLNHLLDLLDALESVKANRTPSVGRTHKLSGWLAQPGEKWPDFTMTMMMEGDINISERLILRKSGFHSELSETDDSVQPLGS
;
A
#
# COMPACT_ATOMS: atom_id res chain seq x y z
N MET A 1 38.40 -17.69 -48.50
CA MET A 1 39.38 -18.77 -48.62
C MET A 1 40.77 -18.19 -48.55
N SER A 2 41.36 -18.26 -47.35
CA SER A 2 42.79 -18.19 -47.06
C SER A 2 42.91 -18.86 -45.69
N GLU A 3 43.43 -20.08 -45.63
CA GLU A 3 43.72 -20.78 -44.37
C GLU A 3 44.77 -19.99 -43.57
N PRO A 4 44.56 -19.73 -42.27
CA PRO A 4 45.66 -19.42 -41.40
C PRO A 4 46.33 -20.71 -40.91
N SER A 5 47.60 -20.82 -41.25
CA SER A 5 48.57 -21.81 -40.84
C SER A 5 48.51 -22.15 -39.34
N SER A 6 48.40 -23.45 -39.06
CA SER A 6 48.77 -24.08 -37.80
C SER A 6 50.24 -23.79 -37.49
N VAL A 7 50.51 -22.96 -36.48
CA VAL A 7 51.80 -22.98 -35.77
C VAL A 7 51.50 -23.18 -34.29
N ASP A 8 51.45 -24.46 -33.93
CA ASP A 8 51.67 -24.99 -32.60
C ASP A 8 52.99 -24.44 -32.02
N LYS A 9 52.88 -23.62 -30.99
CA LYS A 9 53.81 -23.60 -29.86
C LYS A 9 52.99 -23.30 -28.60
N GLN A 10 52.78 -24.31 -27.76
CA GLN A 10 52.43 -24.14 -26.36
C GLN A 10 53.46 -23.19 -25.70
N LYS A 11 53.17 -21.89 -25.71
CA LYS A 11 53.96 -20.89 -24.98
C LYS A 11 53.55 -20.99 -23.53
N THR A 12 54.44 -21.51 -22.69
CA THR A 12 54.30 -21.35 -21.24
C THR A 12 54.19 -19.86 -20.92
N PRO A 13 53.15 -19.42 -20.20
CA PRO A 13 52.92 -18.01 -19.91
C PRO A 13 54.09 -17.37 -19.15
N LYS A 14 54.48 -16.14 -19.52
CA LYS A 14 55.62 -15.43 -18.93
C LYS A 14 55.24 -14.64 -17.67
N LYS A 15 55.98 -14.86 -16.60
CA LYS A 15 55.85 -14.11 -15.34
C LYS A 15 56.57 -12.75 -15.40
N ILE A 16 55.91 -11.67 -14.98
CA ILE A 16 56.54 -10.36 -14.81
C ILE A 16 57.31 -10.35 -13.49
N ARG A 17 58.65 -10.32 -13.58
CA ARG A 17 59.53 -10.30 -12.39
C ARG A 17 59.71 -8.92 -11.78
N SER A 18 59.56 -7.85 -12.58
CA SER A 18 59.74 -6.47 -12.12
C SER A 18 58.44 -5.92 -11.51
N LYS A 19 58.46 -5.61 -10.22
CA LYS A 19 57.32 -4.99 -9.51
C LYS A 19 56.95 -3.63 -10.09
N HIS A 20 57.94 -2.80 -10.44
CA HIS A 20 57.71 -1.50 -11.07
C HIS A 20 57.00 -1.64 -12.43
N ARG A 21 57.46 -2.59 -13.25
CA ARG A 21 56.85 -2.88 -14.55
C ARG A 21 55.39 -3.32 -14.39
N ARG A 22 55.11 -4.25 -13.49
CA ARG A 22 53.74 -4.73 -13.23
C ARG A 22 52.83 -3.60 -12.76
N ARG A 23 53.30 -2.74 -11.84
CA ARG A 23 52.55 -1.55 -11.37
C ARG A 23 52.13 -0.62 -12.51
N LEU A 24 53.08 -0.28 -13.37
CA LEU A 24 52.82 0.61 -14.50
C LEU A 24 51.89 -0.02 -15.52
N LEU A 25 52.08 -1.30 -15.84
CA LEU A 25 51.18 -2.04 -16.72
C LEU A 25 49.76 -2.12 -16.14
N SER A 26 49.59 -2.47 -14.86
CA SER A 26 48.28 -2.50 -14.18
C SER A 26 47.56 -1.15 -14.23
N ARG A 27 48.29 -0.06 -14.00
CA ARG A 27 47.72 1.30 -14.02
C ARG A 27 47.31 1.72 -15.43
N LEU A 28 48.12 1.41 -16.43
CA LEU A 28 47.83 1.71 -17.84
C LEU A 28 46.72 0.84 -18.42
N ALA A 29 46.45 -0.34 -17.84
CA ALA A 29 45.30 -1.16 -18.18
C ALA A 29 43.95 -0.51 -17.80
N GLN A 30 43.95 0.43 -16.84
CA GLN A 30 42.73 1.13 -16.44
C GLN A 30 42.42 2.34 -17.34
N SER A 31 43.44 3.13 -17.66
CA SER A 31 43.32 4.29 -18.54
C SER A 31 44.68 4.74 -19.05
N GLU A 32 44.68 5.52 -20.12
CA GLU A 32 45.84 6.30 -20.49
C GLU A 32 46.22 7.31 -19.40
N ALA A 33 47.51 7.58 -19.27
CA ALA A 33 48.03 8.46 -18.21
C ALA A 33 49.33 9.15 -18.64
N THR A 34 49.61 10.31 -18.06
CA THR A 34 50.90 10.99 -18.19
C THR A 34 51.93 10.40 -17.24
N VAL A 35 53.23 10.64 -17.48
CA VAL A 35 54.31 10.18 -16.58
C VAL A 35 54.10 10.68 -15.13
N SER A 36 53.61 11.91 -14.97
CA SER A 36 53.31 12.51 -13.66
C SER A 36 52.17 11.81 -12.94
N GLU A 37 51.06 11.56 -13.65
CA GLU A 37 49.93 10.78 -13.14
C GLU A 37 50.37 9.36 -12.76
N LEU A 38 51.14 8.68 -13.62
CA LEU A 38 51.68 7.35 -13.35
C LEU A 38 52.56 7.32 -12.09
N SER A 39 53.38 8.35 -11.86
CA SER A 39 54.20 8.45 -10.65
C SER A 39 53.38 8.60 -9.38
N SER A 40 52.35 9.46 -9.42
CA SER A 40 51.43 9.64 -8.31
C SER A 40 50.67 8.33 -8.02
N ASP A 41 50.02 7.76 -9.04
CA ASP A 41 49.09 6.65 -8.88
C ASP A 41 49.80 5.33 -8.54
N SER A 42 51.02 5.11 -9.05
CA SER A 42 51.81 3.90 -8.75
C SER A 42 52.70 4.03 -7.49
N LYS A 43 52.72 5.21 -6.85
CA LYS A 43 53.60 5.58 -5.74
C LYS A 43 55.09 5.31 -6.04
N LEU A 44 55.49 5.46 -7.30
CA LEU A 44 56.87 5.31 -7.76
C LEU A 44 57.44 6.70 -8.03
N ARG A 45 58.72 6.93 -7.69
CA ARG A 45 59.37 8.22 -7.99
C ARG A 45 59.47 8.44 -9.50
N MET A 46 59.22 9.68 -9.93
CA MET A 46 59.25 10.10 -11.34
C MET A 46 60.43 9.56 -12.18
N PRO A 47 61.69 9.52 -11.69
CA PRO A 47 62.81 8.98 -12.47
C PRO A 47 62.68 7.47 -12.77
N HIS A 48 62.15 6.69 -11.82
CA HIS A 48 61.95 5.25 -12.01
C HIS A 48 60.82 4.96 -13.00
N VAL A 49 59.75 5.74 -12.91
CA VAL A 49 58.62 5.66 -13.85
C VAL A 49 59.08 6.02 -15.26
N SER A 50 59.82 7.11 -15.42
CA SER A 50 60.34 7.55 -16.71
C SER A 50 61.29 6.52 -17.34
N ALA A 51 62.19 5.93 -16.53
CA ALA A 51 63.13 4.91 -16.99
C ALA A 51 62.41 3.60 -17.39
N GLU A 52 61.41 3.17 -16.62
CA GLU A 52 60.69 1.94 -16.93
C GLU A 52 59.74 2.12 -18.12
N ILE A 53 59.08 3.27 -18.28
CA ILE A 53 58.30 3.59 -19.48
C ILE A 53 59.19 3.59 -20.73
N LYS A 54 60.41 4.10 -20.63
CA LYS A 54 61.38 4.04 -21.74
C LYS A 54 61.63 2.57 -22.14
N ARG A 55 61.93 1.71 -21.17
CA ARG A 55 62.10 0.26 -21.41
C ARG A 55 60.84 -0.39 -21.96
N MET A 56 59.66 -0.02 -21.46
CA MET A 56 58.39 -0.54 -21.95
C MET A 56 58.12 -0.13 -23.40
N ARG A 57 58.58 1.04 -23.85
CA ARG A 57 58.52 1.44 -25.26
C ARG A 57 59.51 0.65 -26.11
N ASP A 58 60.73 0.47 -25.61
CA ASP A 58 61.77 -0.33 -26.28
C ASP A 58 61.31 -1.80 -26.43
N ASP A 59 60.57 -2.31 -25.45
CA ASP A 59 59.95 -3.65 -25.44
C ASP A 59 58.60 -3.73 -26.21
N ASP A 60 58.15 -2.61 -26.80
CA ASP A 60 56.87 -2.46 -27.51
C ASP A 60 55.63 -2.82 -26.66
N LEU A 61 55.68 -2.55 -25.36
CA LEU A 61 54.60 -2.78 -24.38
C LEU A 61 53.72 -1.53 -24.16
N ALA A 62 54.23 -0.34 -24.47
CA ALA A 62 53.50 0.91 -24.30
C ALA A 62 53.87 1.92 -25.38
N THR A 63 52.91 2.77 -25.76
CA THR A 63 53.09 3.85 -26.74
C THR A 63 52.62 5.18 -26.15
N SER A 64 53.04 6.29 -26.77
CA SER A 64 52.55 7.63 -26.43
C SER A 64 51.93 8.32 -27.64
N ASP A 65 50.96 9.18 -27.37
CA ASP A 65 50.31 10.08 -28.34
C ASP A 65 51.28 11.12 -28.94
N LEU A 66 52.28 11.53 -28.16
CA LEU A 66 53.31 12.49 -28.54
C LEU A 66 54.71 11.86 -28.55
N PRO A 67 55.69 12.50 -29.22
CA PRO A 67 57.07 12.03 -29.25
C PRO A 67 57.67 11.85 -27.84
N PRO A 68 58.55 10.85 -27.64
CA PRO A 68 59.20 10.60 -26.35
C PRO A 68 59.86 11.86 -25.78
N GLY A 69 59.48 12.25 -24.55
CA GLY A 69 60.03 13.42 -23.85
C GLY A 69 59.13 14.66 -23.89
N SER A 70 58.05 14.66 -24.66
CA SER A 70 57.04 15.72 -24.66
C SER A 70 56.29 15.78 -23.33
N ARG A 71 56.13 16.99 -22.77
CA ARG A 71 55.32 17.22 -21.56
C ARG A 71 53.84 16.98 -21.89
N GLY A 72 53.14 16.25 -21.02
CA GLY A 72 51.72 15.96 -21.19
C GLY A 72 51.40 14.77 -22.10
N ALA A 73 52.40 14.04 -22.60
CA ALA A 73 52.18 12.85 -23.42
C ALA A 73 51.37 11.79 -22.65
N ARG A 74 50.24 11.38 -23.23
CA ARG A 74 49.39 10.28 -22.74
C ARG A 74 49.98 8.96 -23.20
N ILE A 75 50.26 8.09 -22.23
CA ILE A 75 50.82 6.76 -22.44
C ILE A 75 49.68 5.75 -22.37
N ARG A 76 49.70 4.77 -23.28
CA ARG A 76 48.74 3.66 -23.34
C ARG A 76 49.46 2.34 -23.61
N LEU A 77 48.84 1.23 -23.23
CA LEU A 77 49.34 -0.11 -23.55
C LEU A 77 49.18 -0.40 -25.06
N THR A 78 50.16 -1.11 -25.61
CA THR A 78 50.03 -1.79 -26.92
C THR A 78 49.35 -3.14 -26.73
N GLU A 79 48.96 -3.80 -27.83
CA GLU A 79 48.46 -5.18 -27.82
C GLU A 79 49.41 -6.12 -27.08
N ARG A 80 50.70 -6.05 -27.37
CA ARG A 80 51.75 -6.81 -26.68
C ARG A 80 51.87 -6.48 -25.19
N GLY A 81 51.60 -5.23 -24.81
CA GLY A 81 51.52 -4.82 -23.40
C GLY A 81 50.37 -5.47 -22.65
N TRP A 82 49.22 -5.63 -23.31
CA TRP A 82 48.07 -6.38 -22.80
C TRP A 82 48.39 -7.88 -22.71
N GLU A 83 48.91 -8.48 -23.78
CA GLU A 83 49.33 -9.90 -23.79
C GLU A 83 50.31 -10.21 -22.65
N MET A 84 51.31 -9.36 -22.40
CA MET A 84 52.28 -9.55 -21.32
C MET A 84 51.62 -9.54 -19.93
N LEU A 85 50.58 -8.72 -19.73
CA LEU A 85 49.79 -8.71 -18.49
C LEU A 85 48.97 -9.98 -18.32
N GLU A 86 48.39 -10.49 -19.41
CA GLU A 86 47.59 -11.71 -19.40
C GLU A 86 48.46 -12.95 -19.20
N GLU A 87 49.59 -13.05 -19.90
CA GLU A 87 50.61 -14.08 -19.66
C GLU A 87 51.06 -14.09 -18.19
N ASP A 88 51.24 -12.93 -17.57
CA ASP A 88 51.60 -12.85 -16.14
C ASP A 88 50.48 -13.33 -15.21
N GLU A 89 49.21 -13.09 -15.55
CA GLU A 89 48.04 -13.59 -14.84
C GLU A 89 47.92 -15.10 -14.99
N TRP A 90 48.11 -15.62 -16.20
CA TRP A 90 48.08 -17.06 -16.51
C TRP A 90 49.16 -17.83 -15.75
N SER A 91 50.38 -17.28 -15.68
CA SER A 91 51.48 -17.91 -14.94
C SER A 91 51.11 -18.16 -13.46
N LYS A 92 50.28 -17.29 -12.87
CA LYS A 92 49.83 -17.42 -11.46
C LYS A 92 48.70 -18.43 -11.30
N VAL A 93 47.82 -18.58 -12.28
CA VAL A 93 46.77 -19.62 -12.27
C VAL A 93 47.39 -21.01 -12.31
N LEU A 94 48.44 -21.20 -13.10
CA LEU A 94 49.15 -22.49 -13.17
C LEU A 94 49.85 -22.87 -11.87
N GLU A 95 50.21 -21.88 -11.04
CA GLU A 95 50.79 -22.08 -9.71
C GLU A 95 49.75 -22.51 -8.65
N LEU A 96 48.44 -22.46 -8.94
CA LEU A 96 47.38 -22.87 -8.01
C LEU A 96 47.34 -24.39 -7.81
N GLN A 97 47.35 -24.78 -6.54
CA GLN A 97 47.21 -26.15 -6.04
C GLN A 97 45.92 -26.25 -5.20
N ASP A 98 45.43 -27.47 -4.96
CA ASP A 98 44.28 -27.77 -4.10
C ASP A 98 42.97 -27.03 -4.45
N LEU A 99 42.30 -27.50 -5.52
CA LEU A 99 41.01 -26.97 -5.96
C LEU A 99 39.90 -27.28 -4.95
N PRO A 100 39.12 -26.29 -4.50
CA PRO A 100 38.00 -26.52 -3.58
C PRO A 100 36.84 -27.23 -4.30
N LEU A 101 36.12 -28.08 -3.55
CA LEU A 101 34.89 -28.72 -4.01
C LEU A 101 33.77 -27.69 -4.22
N ASP A 102 33.74 -26.64 -3.39
CA ASP A 102 32.80 -25.55 -3.50
C ASP A 102 33.16 -24.62 -4.66
N ARG A 103 32.31 -24.63 -5.70
CA ARG A 103 32.48 -23.82 -6.91
C ARG A 103 32.18 -22.34 -6.71
N ASP A 104 31.60 -21.94 -5.58
CA ASP A 104 31.41 -20.52 -5.23
C ASP A 104 32.64 -19.92 -4.52
N SER A 105 33.74 -20.67 -4.44
CA SER A 105 35.01 -20.21 -3.88
C SER A 105 35.71 -19.15 -4.75
N CYS A 106 36.36 -18.20 -4.08
CA CYS A 106 37.19 -17.15 -4.67
C CYS A 106 38.62 -17.25 -4.12
N CYS A 107 39.60 -16.82 -4.90
CA CYS A 107 41.01 -16.76 -4.51
C CYS A 107 41.63 -15.45 -4.95
N VAL A 108 42.51 -14.88 -4.11
CA VAL A 108 43.38 -13.75 -4.51
C VAL A 108 44.61 -14.35 -5.20
N LEU A 109 44.81 -14.14 -6.50
CA LEU A 109 46.02 -14.60 -7.21
C LEU A 109 47.21 -13.69 -7.01
N PHE A 110 46.93 -12.39 -6.96
CA PHE A 110 47.95 -11.38 -6.86
C PHE A 110 47.41 -10.18 -6.10
N ARG A 111 48.28 -9.59 -5.28
CA ARG A 111 48.01 -8.34 -4.58
C ARG A 111 49.20 -7.42 -4.72
N ASP A 112 48.92 -6.18 -5.09
CA ASP A 112 49.86 -5.08 -4.97
C ASP A 112 49.16 -3.82 -4.46
N GLU A 113 49.37 -3.54 -3.17
CA GLU A 113 48.67 -2.50 -2.42
C GLU A 113 47.15 -2.70 -2.48
N GLU A 114 46.45 -1.78 -3.15
CA GLU A 114 45.00 -1.79 -3.38
C GLU A 114 44.60 -2.62 -4.61
N ASN A 115 45.52 -2.93 -5.52
CA ASN A 115 45.21 -3.66 -6.75
C ASN A 115 45.26 -5.17 -6.49
N LEU A 116 44.19 -5.86 -6.88
CA LEU A 116 44.01 -7.30 -6.72
C LEU A 116 43.74 -7.95 -8.08
N THR A 117 44.19 -9.19 -8.23
CA THR A 117 43.72 -10.10 -9.26
C THR A 117 43.00 -11.24 -8.56
N LEU A 118 41.70 -11.35 -8.79
CA LEU A 118 40.83 -12.38 -8.22
C LEU A 118 40.63 -13.51 -9.22
N CYS A 119 40.45 -14.72 -8.69
CA CYS A 119 40.14 -15.93 -9.41
C CYS A 119 38.85 -16.54 -8.86
N PHE A 120 37.93 -16.87 -9.76
CA PHE A 120 36.64 -17.45 -9.47
C PHE A 120 36.47 -18.80 -10.17
N LEU A 121 35.70 -19.70 -9.56
CA LEU A 121 35.30 -20.97 -10.18
C LEU A 121 33.87 -20.93 -10.75
N SER A 122 33.06 -19.93 -10.32
CA SER A 122 31.72 -19.63 -10.82
C SER A 122 31.58 -18.13 -11.10
N PRO A 123 30.68 -17.70 -12.01
CA PRO A 123 30.51 -16.28 -12.31
C PRO A 123 30.11 -15.50 -11.05
N PRO A 124 30.79 -14.39 -10.72
CA PRO A 124 30.47 -13.60 -9.54
C PRO A 124 29.07 -12.99 -9.69
N LYS A 125 28.22 -13.22 -8.68
CA LYS A 125 26.84 -12.70 -8.64
C LYS A 125 26.79 -11.19 -8.43
N GLU A 126 27.86 -10.61 -7.88
CA GLU A 126 27.92 -9.24 -7.39
C GLU A 126 29.18 -8.52 -7.89
N THR A 127 29.14 -7.20 -7.91
CA THR A 127 30.24 -6.38 -8.44
C THR A 127 31.29 -5.98 -7.39
N MET A 128 31.06 -6.40 -6.15
CA MET A 128 31.93 -6.22 -4.99
C MET A 128 32.04 -7.54 -4.24
N VAL A 129 33.21 -7.80 -3.66
CA VAL A 129 33.54 -9.05 -2.97
C VAL A 129 34.23 -8.73 -1.65
N GLN A 130 33.89 -9.48 -0.59
CA GLN A 130 34.57 -9.37 0.69
C GLN A 130 35.81 -10.26 0.71
N ILE A 131 36.97 -9.68 1.01
CA ILE A 131 38.25 -10.37 1.10
C ILE A 131 38.64 -10.51 2.58
N PRO A 132 38.81 -11.73 3.10
CA PRO A 132 39.14 -11.95 4.50
C PRO A 132 40.62 -11.69 4.78
N ASN A 133 40.97 -11.50 6.04
CA ASN A 133 42.36 -11.47 6.50
C ASN A 133 43.00 -12.86 6.65
N ARG A 134 42.20 -13.91 6.85
CA ARG A 134 42.63 -15.31 7.00
C ARG A 134 41.49 -16.26 6.65
N THR A 135 41.80 -17.52 6.35
CA THR A 135 40.79 -18.57 6.15
C THR A 135 40.02 -18.86 7.44
N GLN A 136 38.70 -18.95 7.36
CA GLN A 136 37.85 -19.42 8.46
C GLN A 136 38.02 -20.95 8.58
N LYS A 137 38.48 -21.44 9.73
CA LYS A 137 38.39 -22.88 10.03
C LYS A 137 36.93 -23.18 10.34
N VAL A 138 36.32 -24.11 9.62
CA VAL A 138 35.00 -24.64 9.98
C VAL A 138 35.14 -25.26 11.37
N SER A 139 34.55 -24.64 12.39
CA SER A 139 34.45 -25.27 13.70
C SER A 139 33.52 -26.48 13.56
N PRO A 140 33.89 -27.67 14.07
CA PRO A 140 32.95 -28.77 14.16
C PRO A 140 31.73 -28.31 14.97
N GLU A 141 30.54 -28.70 14.51
CA GLU A 141 29.27 -28.48 15.20
C GLU A 141 29.44 -28.87 16.69
N ASN A 142 29.13 -27.93 17.59
CA ASN A 142 29.28 -28.02 19.06
C ASN A 142 30.57 -27.50 19.72
N ALA A 143 31.12 -26.37 19.27
CA ALA A 143 32.03 -25.57 20.10
C ALA A 143 31.35 -24.25 20.53
N THR A 144 31.01 -24.15 21.82
CA THR A 144 30.62 -22.90 22.48
C THR A 144 31.69 -21.84 22.22
N SER A 145 31.28 -20.75 21.57
CA SER A 145 32.15 -19.66 21.09
C SER A 145 33.03 -19.09 22.20
N THR A 146 34.34 -19.40 22.17
CA THR A 146 35.36 -18.64 22.90
C THR A 146 35.60 -17.31 22.18
N ARG A 147 35.30 -16.23 22.88
CA ARG A 147 35.10 -14.83 22.45
C ARG A 147 36.19 -14.11 21.61
N ASN A 148 37.21 -14.77 21.05
CA ASN A 148 38.40 -14.11 20.47
C ASN A 148 38.95 -14.70 19.13
N GLN A 149 38.11 -15.04 18.14
CA GLN A 149 38.60 -15.41 16.79
C GLN A 149 37.90 -14.68 15.63
N TRP A 150 37.76 -13.36 15.70
CA TRP A 150 37.16 -12.58 14.63
C TRP A 150 38.04 -12.55 13.36
N VAL A 151 37.50 -12.98 12.22
CA VAL A 151 38.09 -12.78 10.87
C VAL A 151 37.66 -11.39 10.40
N SER A 152 38.59 -10.54 9.99
CA SER A 152 38.26 -9.21 9.45
C SER A 152 38.10 -9.30 7.94
N TRP A 153 37.11 -8.59 7.40
CA TRP A 153 36.78 -8.60 5.98
C TRP A 153 36.86 -7.20 5.39
N ASN A 154 37.48 -7.08 4.21
CA ASN A 154 37.62 -5.82 3.48
C ASN A 154 36.94 -5.92 2.12
N TRP A 155 36.40 -4.82 1.63
CA TRP A 155 35.71 -4.80 0.34
C TRP A 155 36.68 -4.61 -0.83
N ALA A 156 36.48 -5.38 -1.89
CA ALA A 156 37.13 -5.20 -3.18
C ALA A 156 36.07 -4.98 -4.27
N VAL A 157 36.26 -3.95 -5.09
CA VAL A 157 35.41 -3.58 -6.23
C VAL A 157 35.99 -4.19 -7.50
N LEU A 158 35.18 -4.94 -8.26
CA LEU A 158 35.60 -5.47 -9.54
C LEU A 158 35.83 -4.32 -10.54
N SER A 159 36.96 -4.36 -11.25
CA SER A 159 37.37 -3.35 -12.23
C SER A 159 37.09 -3.75 -13.67
N GLU A 160 36.56 -4.95 -13.89
CA GLU A 160 36.20 -5.50 -15.21
C GLU A 160 34.72 -5.91 -15.19
N ARG A 161 34.05 -5.82 -16.35
CA ARG A 161 32.61 -6.09 -16.47
C ARG A 161 32.27 -7.58 -16.29
N LEU A 162 33.11 -8.46 -16.83
CA LEU A 162 32.96 -9.91 -16.77
C LEU A 162 34.31 -10.54 -16.47
N PRO A 163 34.34 -11.68 -15.74
CA PRO A 163 35.53 -12.51 -15.68
C PRO A 163 35.95 -12.97 -17.06
N ARG A 164 37.27 -12.99 -17.27
CA ARG A 164 37.89 -13.68 -18.40
C ARG A 164 38.03 -15.15 -18.02
N TRP A 165 37.41 -16.04 -18.77
CA TRP A 165 37.37 -17.47 -18.45
C TRP A 165 38.50 -18.21 -19.14
N PHE A 166 39.18 -19.09 -18.42
CA PHE A 166 40.34 -19.81 -18.91
C PHE A 166 40.23 -21.29 -18.62
N ASP A 167 40.43 -22.12 -19.64
CA ASP A 167 40.63 -23.55 -19.47
C ASP A 167 42.11 -23.83 -19.19
N ARG A 168 42.41 -24.30 -17.97
CA ARG A 168 43.78 -24.65 -17.56
C ARG A 168 44.37 -25.81 -18.38
N THR A 169 43.53 -26.68 -18.95
CA THR A 169 43.97 -27.87 -19.67
C THR A 169 44.38 -27.52 -21.10
N ASN A 170 43.55 -26.72 -21.77
CA ASN A 170 43.73 -26.37 -23.18
C ASN A 170 44.52 -25.07 -23.38
N PHE A 171 44.77 -24.30 -22.31
CA PHE A 171 45.39 -22.96 -22.37
C PHE A 171 44.62 -21.99 -23.27
N GLU A 172 43.29 -22.11 -23.29
CA GLU A 172 42.40 -21.30 -24.12
C GLU A 172 41.53 -20.35 -23.30
N VAL A 173 41.26 -19.18 -23.88
CA VAL A 173 40.30 -18.20 -23.36
C VAL A 173 38.91 -18.59 -23.83
N LEU A 174 37.99 -18.80 -22.89
CA LEU A 174 36.61 -19.14 -23.17
C LEU A 174 35.75 -17.86 -23.21
N ASN A 175 34.82 -17.82 -24.16
CA ASN A 175 33.86 -16.73 -24.30
C ASN A 175 32.68 -16.80 -23.30
N ALA A 176 32.54 -17.93 -22.60
CA ALA A 176 31.43 -18.20 -21.69
C ALA A 176 31.94 -18.82 -20.36
N PRO A 177 31.22 -18.58 -19.24
CA PRO A 177 31.51 -19.25 -17.97
C PRO A 177 31.34 -20.77 -18.08
N PRO A 178 31.90 -21.56 -17.15
CA PRO A 178 31.66 -22.99 -17.11
C PRO A 178 30.17 -23.30 -16.95
N GLU A 179 29.64 -24.25 -17.74
CA GLU A 179 28.26 -24.72 -17.60
C GLU A 179 28.08 -25.42 -16.24
N LEU A 180 27.34 -24.77 -15.35
CA LEU A 180 26.92 -25.32 -14.07
C LEU A 180 25.77 -26.32 -14.32
N ALA A 181 26.06 -27.61 -14.23
CA ALA A 181 25.03 -28.64 -14.29
C ALA A 181 24.14 -28.53 -13.05
N GLY A 182 22.81 -28.53 -13.23
CA GLY A 182 21.87 -28.50 -12.12
C GLY A 182 22.04 -29.72 -11.20
N PRO A 183 21.68 -29.63 -9.91
CA PRO A 183 21.93 -30.66 -8.90
C PRO A 183 21.26 -32.04 -9.16
N GLY A 184 20.51 -32.18 -10.26
CA GLY A 184 19.90 -33.43 -10.72
C GLY A 184 20.40 -33.96 -12.07
N SER A 185 21.38 -33.32 -12.72
CA SER A 185 21.93 -33.79 -14.02
C SER A 185 23.11 -34.73 -13.80
N ILE A 186 23.19 -35.83 -14.57
CA ILE A 186 24.33 -36.78 -14.57
C ILE A 186 25.66 -36.06 -14.87
N GLU A 187 25.62 -34.96 -15.62
CA GLU A 187 26.78 -34.10 -15.92
C GLU A 187 27.37 -33.38 -14.71
N SER A 188 26.64 -33.32 -13.59
CA SER A 188 27.16 -32.81 -12.31
C SER A 188 28.19 -33.76 -11.66
N TYR A 189 28.22 -35.02 -12.09
CA TYR A 189 29.15 -36.07 -11.62
C TYR A 189 30.34 -36.30 -12.57
N ALA A 190 30.42 -35.58 -13.69
CA ALA A 190 31.57 -35.62 -14.59
C ALA A 190 32.66 -34.64 -14.13
N ASP A 191 33.91 -35.10 -14.06
CA ASP A 191 35.09 -34.27 -13.82
C ASP A 191 35.29 -33.29 -15.00
N LYS A 192 34.60 -32.14 -14.94
CA LYS A 192 34.79 -31.05 -15.90
C LYS A 192 36.19 -30.43 -15.69
N PRO A 193 36.89 -30.00 -16.76
CA PRO A 193 38.19 -29.36 -16.63
C PRO A 193 38.11 -28.12 -15.74
N PRO A 194 39.16 -27.79 -14.96
CA PRO A 194 39.13 -26.65 -14.06
C PRO A 194 39.19 -25.36 -14.89
N ILE A 195 38.02 -24.74 -15.05
CA ILE A 195 37.85 -23.45 -15.72
C ILE A 195 37.92 -22.34 -14.67
N PHE A 196 38.77 -21.34 -14.90
CA PHE A 196 39.03 -20.24 -13.97
C PHE A 196 38.59 -18.90 -14.56
N GLY A 197 37.82 -18.14 -13.80
CA GLY A 197 37.42 -16.77 -14.14
C GLY A 197 38.34 -15.75 -13.48
N LEU A 198 39.13 -15.00 -14.25
CA LEU A 198 39.98 -13.94 -13.71
C LEU A 198 39.34 -12.58 -13.82
N VAL A 199 39.42 -11.81 -12.74
CA VAL A 199 38.92 -10.44 -12.68
C VAL A 199 39.92 -9.58 -11.92
N ARG A 200 40.26 -8.42 -12.48
CA ARG A 200 41.00 -7.39 -11.73
C ARG A 200 40.06 -6.65 -10.79
N ALA A 201 40.50 -6.40 -9.57
CA ALA A 201 39.71 -5.71 -8.56
C ALA A 201 40.56 -4.68 -7.79
N LYS A 202 39.89 -3.73 -7.14
CA LYS A 202 40.52 -2.71 -6.32
C LYS A 202 39.95 -2.74 -4.91
N LEU A 203 40.81 -2.77 -3.91
CA LEU A 203 40.42 -2.70 -2.51
C LEU A 203 39.91 -1.30 -2.16
N LEU A 204 38.81 -1.20 -1.42
CA LEU A 204 38.27 0.09 -0.96
C LEU A 204 39.18 0.74 0.07
N ASP A 205 39.45 0.02 1.17
CA ASP A 205 40.34 0.51 2.23
C ASP A 205 41.77 0.00 2.01
N SER A 206 42.61 0.82 1.37
CA SER A 206 44.02 0.48 1.10
C SER A 206 44.90 0.37 2.36
N GLN A 207 44.44 0.91 3.50
CA GLN A 207 45.19 0.91 4.77
C GLN A 207 44.89 -0.33 5.63
N ALA A 208 43.82 -1.05 5.33
CA ALA A 208 43.47 -2.28 6.03
C ALA A 208 44.51 -3.39 5.76
N SER A 209 45.21 -3.83 6.82
CA SER A 209 46.09 -5.00 6.79
C SER A 209 45.92 -5.85 8.06
N PRO A 210 46.05 -7.20 7.96
CA PRO A 210 46.41 -8.00 6.78
C PRO A 210 45.19 -8.53 5.97
N ILE A 211 45.47 -9.00 4.74
CA ILE A 211 44.53 -9.72 3.84
C ILE A 211 45.07 -11.15 3.66
N ILE A 212 44.21 -12.10 3.33
CA ILE A 212 44.57 -13.48 3.02
C ILE A 212 45.74 -13.59 2.03
N THR A 213 46.59 -14.59 2.24
CA THR A 213 47.76 -14.85 1.40
C THR A 213 47.31 -15.21 -0.03
N PRO A 214 47.99 -14.68 -1.08
CA PRO A 214 47.68 -15.07 -2.45
C PRO A 214 47.79 -16.58 -2.68
N GLY A 215 46.90 -17.12 -3.51
CA GLY A 215 46.81 -18.55 -3.81
C GLY A 215 45.92 -19.37 -2.87
N VAL A 216 45.36 -18.75 -1.82
CA VAL A 216 44.47 -19.42 -0.87
C VAL A 216 43.00 -19.16 -1.21
N TRP A 217 42.21 -20.24 -1.28
CA TRP A 217 40.78 -20.21 -1.54
C TRP A 217 39.96 -19.85 -0.29
N PHE A 218 38.89 -19.08 -0.49
CA PHE A 218 37.92 -18.71 0.54
C PHE A 218 36.52 -18.57 -0.06
N THR A 219 35.51 -18.76 0.78
CA THR A 219 34.10 -18.57 0.42
C THR A 219 33.63 -17.19 0.89
N GLN A 220 32.63 -16.63 0.20
CA GLN A 220 31.98 -15.40 0.68
C GLN A 220 31.16 -15.70 1.94
N PRO A 221 31.13 -14.79 2.92
CA PRO A 221 30.35 -15.02 4.13
C PRO A 221 28.85 -14.98 3.82
N ASP A 222 28.07 -15.75 4.59
CA ASP A 222 26.61 -15.78 4.44
C ASP A 222 25.98 -14.41 4.73
N GLN A 223 26.50 -13.72 5.76
CA GLN A 223 26.13 -12.35 6.15
C GLN A 223 27.31 -11.39 6.02
N ILE A 224 27.02 -10.13 5.69
CA ILE A 224 28.04 -9.08 5.61
C ILE A 224 28.60 -8.76 7.00
N GLN A 225 29.92 -8.76 7.09
CA GLN A 225 30.64 -8.50 8.35
C GLN A 225 30.88 -7.00 8.61
N ARG A 226 30.95 -6.18 7.55
CA ARG A 226 31.18 -4.74 7.62
C ARG A 226 30.52 -4.04 6.44
N ALA A 227 29.74 -3.00 6.68
CA ALA A 227 29.17 -2.17 5.61
C ALA A 227 30.30 -1.51 4.79
N PRO A 228 30.11 -1.32 3.47
CA PRO A 228 31.14 -0.70 2.63
C PRO A 228 31.39 0.77 2.98
N LEU A 229 30.38 1.45 3.53
CA LEU A 229 30.42 2.85 3.94
C LEU A 229 30.06 2.99 5.42
N ASP A 230 30.40 4.14 6.02
CA ASP A 230 30.02 4.40 7.41
C ASP A 230 28.52 4.63 7.54
N GLU A 231 27.96 3.99 8.57
CA GLU A 231 26.53 4.01 8.87
C GLU A 231 25.94 5.41 9.10
N PRO A 232 26.53 6.31 9.91
CA PRO A 232 25.87 7.57 10.25
C PRO A 232 25.74 8.50 9.04
N THR A 233 26.72 8.50 8.13
CA THR A 233 26.72 9.42 6.98
C THR A 233 25.95 8.85 5.79
N TYR A 234 26.07 7.54 5.53
CA TYR A 234 25.63 6.92 4.28
C TYR A 234 24.48 5.92 4.41
N HIS A 235 23.97 5.65 5.60
CA HIS A 235 22.88 4.70 5.80
C HIS A 235 21.69 5.24 6.62
N ARG A 236 21.74 6.51 7.06
CA ARG A 236 20.69 7.15 7.88
C ARG A 236 19.96 8.33 7.21
N GLY A 237 20.24 8.61 5.94
CA GLY A 237 19.55 9.66 5.18
C GLY A 237 18.07 9.37 4.92
N GLU A 238 17.32 10.41 4.56
CA GLU A 238 15.86 10.35 4.33
C GLU A 238 15.43 9.67 3.03
N TRP A 239 16.38 9.28 2.17
CA TRP A 239 16.11 8.72 0.85
C TRP A 239 17.15 7.68 0.45
N ILE A 240 16.75 6.75 -0.42
CA ILE A 240 17.64 5.71 -0.95
C ILE A 240 18.21 6.18 -2.30
N LEU A 241 19.53 6.29 -2.36
CA LEU A 241 20.27 6.53 -3.60
C LEU A 241 20.39 5.23 -4.43
N GLY A 242 20.62 4.10 -3.76
CA GLY A 242 20.77 2.79 -4.39
C GLY A 242 21.49 1.80 -3.47
N SER A 243 21.93 0.67 -4.01
CA SER A 243 22.62 -0.38 -3.25
C SER A 243 23.94 -0.78 -3.91
N PRO A 244 25.05 -0.88 -3.17
CA PRO A 244 26.34 -1.28 -3.73
C PRO A 244 26.49 -2.81 -3.85
N HIS A 245 25.72 -3.57 -3.08
CA HIS A 245 25.75 -5.04 -3.05
C HIS A 245 24.43 -5.59 -2.48
N SER A 246 23.89 -6.70 -3.01
CA SER A 246 22.56 -7.22 -2.58
C SER A 246 22.42 -7.50 -1.09
N LYS A 247 23.47 -7.99 -0.44
CA LYS A 247 23.47 -8.26 1.00
C LYS A 247 23.76 -7.02 1.87
N SER A 248 24.09 -5.87 1.27
CA SER A 248 24.51 -4.65 1.98
C SER A 248 23.37 -3.68 2.21
N PRO A 249 23.39 -2.89 3.30
CA PRO A 249 22.42 -1.83 3.49
C PRO A 249 22.40 -0.86 2.32
N ASP A 250 21.22 -0.38 1.97
CA ASP A 250 21.06 0.63 0.93
C ASP A 250 21.78 1.93 1.32
N ILE A 251 22.37 2.59 0.33
CA ILE A 251 23.02 3.88 0.51
C ILE A 251 21.94 4.95 0.63
N ARG A 252 21.89 5.57 1.80
CA ARG A 252 21.03 6.67 2.20
C ARG A 252 21.87 7.86 2.64
N PRO A 253 22.30 8.73 1.71
CA PRO A 253 23.16 9.88 2.02
C PRO A 253 22.43 10.87 2.94
N SER A 254 23.07 11.22 4.05
CA SER A 254 22.63 12.29 4.95
C SER A 254 22.98 13.70 4.45
N GLN A 255 23.94 13.79 3.52
CA GLN A 255 24.41 15.02 2.91
C GLN A 255 23.94 15.14 1.44
N PRO A 256 23.91 16.37 0.88
CA PRO A 256 23.55 16.58 -0.52
C PRO A 256 24.52 15.88 -1.48
N VAL A 257 23.99 15.28 -2.55
CA VAL A 257 24.79 14.60 -3.59
C VAL A 257 24.79 15.42 -4.88
N ALA A 258 25.95 15.51 -5.54
CA ALA A 258 26.11 16.13 -6.85
C ALA A 258 26.24 15.07 -7.96
N ALA A 259 25.24 14.97 -8.83
CA ALA A 259 25.25 14.07 -9.98
C ALA A 259 25.71 14.78 -11.25
N ILE A 260 26.78 14.26 -11.87
CA ILE A 260 27.36 14.77 -13.11
C ILE A 260 26.94 13.82 -14.25
N ILE A 261 25.78 14.08 -14.83
CA ILE A 261 25.14 13.17 -15.80
C ILE A 261 24.53 13.97 -16.96
N LYS A 262 25.02 13.74 -18.18
CA LYS A 262 24.52 14.42 -19.40
C LYS A 262 23.44 13.64 -20.14
N GLU A 263 23.38 12.35 -19.89
CA GLU A 263 22.61 11.38 -20.62
C GLU A 263 21.19 11.31 -20.06
N ARG A 264 20.17 11.33 -20.94
CA ARG A 264 18.77 11.37 -20.50
C ARG A 264 18.34 10.14 -19.70
N LEU A 265 18.78 8.95 -20.10
CA LEU A 265 18.34 7.69 -19.50
C LEU A 265 18.85 7.49 -18.05
N PRO A 266 20.15 7.66 -17.73
CA PRO A 266 20.61 7.63 -16.34
C PRO A 266 19.96 8.71 -15.47
N ARG A 267 19.73 9.92 -16.01
CA ARG A 267 19.03 10.98 -15.28
C ARG A 267 17.60 10.59 -14.92
N SER A 268 16.83 10.03 -15.86
CA SER A 268 15.45 9.65 -15.58
C SER A 268 15.36 8.53 -14.54
N VAL A 269 16.29 7.56 -14.57
CA VAL A 269 16.40 6.52 -13.54
C VAL A 269 16.78 7.11 -12.17
N LEU A 270 17.71 8.07 -12.13
CA LEU A 270 18.11 8.75 -10.90
C LEU A 270 16.97 9.59 -10.29
N LEU A 271 16.24 10.33 -11.13
CA LEU A 271 15.08 11.11 -10.70
C LEU A 271 13.98 10.24 -10.09
N ARG A 272 13.77 9.02 -10.62
CA ARG A 272 12.82 8.05 -10.01
C ARG A 272 13.20 7.70 -8.57
N SER A 273 14.48 7.47 -8.29
CA SER A 273 14.96 7.15 -6.94
C SER A 273 14.95 8.35 -5.99
N ALA A 274 15.24 9.56 -6.49
CA ALA A 274 15.39 10.74 -5.66
C ALA A 274 14.06 11.45 -5.32
N ARG A 275 13.01 11.23 -6.13
CA ARG A 275 11.69 11.89 -6.05
C ARG A 275 10.95 11.77 -4.71
N PRO A 276 10.89 10.62 -4.02
CA PRO A 276 9.98 10.44 -2.89
C PRO A 276 10.16 11.49 -1.78
N ASN A 277 9.05 12.06 -1.30
CA ASN A 277 9.00 13.13 -0.29
C ASN A 277 9.86 14.37 -0.61
N SER A 278 10.04 14.69 -1.89
CA SER A 278 10.80 15.86 -2.33
C SER A 278 10.07 16.69 -3.38
N LEU A 279 10.41 17.98 -3.45
CA LEU A 279 10.09 18.87 -4.55
C LEU A 279 11.12 18.65 -5.67
N VAL A 280 10.65 18.15 -6.82
CA VAL A 280 11.51 17.85 -7.97
C VAL A 280 11.43 18.97 -9.01
N ILE A 281 12.58 19.54 -9.38
CA ILE A 281 12.69 20.58 -10.42
C ILE A 281 13.67 20.10 -11.48
N ALA A 282 13.15 19.45 -12.52
CA ALA A 282 13.97 18.83 -13.55
C ALA A 282 13.23 18.71 -14.88
N ASP A 283 13.93 18.26 -15.91
CA ASP A 283 13.30 17.74 -17.12
C ASP A 283 12.67 16.37 -16.82
N LEU A 284 11.34 16.33 -16.77
CA LEU A 284 10.59 15.12 -16.39
C LEU A 284 10.37 14.16 -17.57
N SER A 285 11.09 14.31 -18.69
CA SER A 285 10.95 13.39 -19.83
C SER A 285 11.34 11.95 -19.46
N GLY A 286 10.45 11.00 -19.78
CA GLY A 286 10.63 9.59 -19.44
C GLY A 286 10.20 9.21 -18.02
N LEU A 287 9.53 10.11 -17.31
CA LEU A 287 8.74 9.83 -16.11
C LEU A 287 7.26 9.92 -16.49
N ASP A 288 6.41 9.00 -16.03
CA ASP A 288 4.94 9.10 -16.14
C ASP A 288 4.41 10.15 -15.16
N MET A 289 4.83 11.39 -15.38
CA MET A 289 4.59 12.52 -14.52
C MET A 289 4.22 13.74 -15.36
N ASP A 290 3.01 14.21 -15.13
CA ASP A 290 2.52 15.45 -15.67
C ASP A 290 2.77 16.58 -14.65
N GLY A 291 3.91 17.27 -14.80
CA GLY A 291 4.17 18.56 -14.12
C GLY A 291 3.30 19.66 -14.73
N ASN A 292 1.98 19.57 -14.57
CA ASN A 292 1.03 20.42 -15.30
C ASN A 292 0.90 21.82 -14.71
N GLU A 293 1.14 22.00 -13.41
CA GLU A 293 0.92 23.28 -12.73
C GLU A 293 2.21 23.88 -12.18
N TYR A 294 2.36 25.19 -12.38
CA TYR A 294 3.51 25.97 -11.91
C TYR A 294 3.11 26.85 -10.71
N PRO A 295 4.04 27.12 -9.78
CA PRO A 295 3.74 27.92 -8.61
C PRO A 295 3.51 29.38 -9.00
N ILE A 296 2.39 29.96 -8.57
CA ILE A 296 2.13 31.39 -8.80
C ILE A 296 3.11 32.27 -8.00
N GLY A 297 3.68 31.73 -6.91
CA GLY A 297 4.77 32.37 -6.15
C GLY A 297 6.04 32.61 -6.96
N ALA A 298 6.38 31.76 -7.94
CA ALA A 298 7.58 31.96 -8.76
C ALA A 298 7.53 33.24 -9.61
N LEU A 299 6.34 33.81 -9.84
CA LEU A 299 6.18 35.06 -10.57
C LEU A 299 6.76 36.28 -9.81
N ASP A 300 6.87 36.21 -8.47
CA ASP A 300 7.53 37.25 -7.66
C ASP A 300 9.00 37.41 -8.08
N HIS A 301 9.70 36.29 -8.26
CA HIS A 301 11.10 36.28 -8.68
C HIS A 301 11.24 36.56 -10.19
N TRP A 302 10.31 36.07 -11.00
CA TRP A 302 10.32 36.26 -12.45
C TRP A 302 10.23 37.74 -12.85
N ILE A 303 9.35 38.53 -12.21
CA ILE A 303 9.17 39.94 -12.56
C ILE A 303 10.43 40.76 -12.27
N GLU A 304 11.21 40.39 -11.25
CA GLU A 304 12.48 41.04 -10.90
C GLU A 304 13.56 40.77 -11.94
N ILE A 305 13.67 39.51 -12.38
CA ILE A 305 14.65 39.07 -13.39
C ILE A 305 14.37 39.74 -14.73
N VAL A 306 13.10 39.81 -15.13
CA VAL A 306 12.70 40.30 -16.46
C VAL A 306 12.62 41.82 -16.55
N HIS A 307 12.45 42.52 -15.42
CA HIS A 307 12.36 43.99 -15.35
C HIS A 307 13.30 44.60 -14.29
N PRO A 308 14.63 44.43 -14.41
CA PRO A 308 15.59 44.84 -13.38
C PRO A 308 15.70 46.35 -13.18
N ARG A 309 15.23 47.17 -14.14
CA ARG A 309 15.28 48.64 -14.09
C ARG A 309 14.02 49.29 -13.52
N LEU A 310 12.94 48.53 -13.30
CA LEU A 310 11.71 49.06 -12.70
C LEU A 310 11.84 49.16 -11.18
N SER A 311 11.14 50.13 -10.57
CA SER A 311 11.02 50.24 -9.11
C SER A 311 10.22 49.08 -8.53
N GLU A 312 10.44 48.79 -7.25
CA GLU A 312 9.74 47.71 -6.54
C GLU A 312 8.21 47.91 -6.53
N THR A 313 7.76 49.16 -6.40
CA THR A 313 6.34 49.54 -6.43
C THR A 313 5.68 49.23 -7.78
N GLU A 314 6.37 49.53 -8.88
CA GLU A 314 5.86 49.29 -10.23
C GLU A 314 5.92 47.79 -10.58
N ARG A 315 6.92 47.04 -10.10
CA ARG A 315 6.96 45.57 -10.22
C ARG A 315 5.77 44.93 -9.50
N LYS A 316 5.51 45.30 -8.24
CA LYS A 316 4.36 44.79 -7.45
C LYS A 316 3.03 45.10 -8.14
N ARG A 317 2.85 46.31 -8.66
CA ARG A 317 1.65 46.69 -9.42
C ARG A 317 1.43 45.80 -10.64
N ARG A 318 2.46 45.63 -11.48
CA ARG A 318 2.40 44.81 -12.70
C ARG A 318 2.18 43.33 -12.38
N LEU A 319 2.81 42.84 -11.31
CA LEU A 319 2.67 41.47 -10.85
C LEU A 319 1.25 41.17 -10.36
N ASN A 320 0.66 42.05 -9.55
CA ASN A 320 -0.73 41.88 -9.08
C ASN A 320 -1.71 41.85 -10.26
N SER A 321 -1.55 42.77 -11.22
CA SER A 321 -2.38 42.75 -12.43
C SER A 321 -2.21 41.46 -13.26
N LEU A 322 -0.99 40.89 -13.28
CA LEU A 322 -0.72 39.61 -13.95
C LEU A 322 -1.35 38.43 -13.19
N ARG A 323 -1.21 38.40 -11.86
CA ARG A 323 -1.81 37.38 -10.98
C ARG A 323 -3.33 37.36 -11.12
N ASP A 324 -3.98 38.52 -11.04
CA ASP A 324 -5.44 38.65 -11.18
C ASP A 324 -5.94 38.13 -12.54
N ARG A 325 -5.13 38.31 -13.60
CA ARG A 325 -5.44 37.82 -14.94
C ARG A 325 -5.27 36.31 -15.10
N ILE A 326 -4.39 35.70 -14.31
CA ILE A 326 -4.14 34.25 -14.32
C ILE A 326 -5.15 33.53 -13.43
N SER A 327 -5.46 34.10 -12.26
CA SER A 327 -6.35 33.50 -11.25
C SER A 327 -7.84 33.72 -11.52
N THR A 328 -8.20 34.81 -12.21
CA THR A 328 -9.60 35.20 -12.43
C THR A 328 -9.93 35.26 -13.92
N SER A 329 -11.11 34.78 -14.32
CA SER A 329 -11.65 34.92 -15.69
C SER A 329 -11.93 36.37 -16.14
N ARG A 330 -11.55 37.38 -15.33
CA ARG A 330 -11.77 38.80 -15.60
C ARG A 330 -10.70 39.35 -16.55
N ARG A 331 -11.11 40.22 -17.48
CA ARG A 331 -10.19 40.94 -18.38
C ARG A 331 -9.49 42.07 -17.62
N VAL A 332 -8.45 41.74 -16.86
CA VAL A 332 -7.58 42.73 -16.19
C VAL A 332 -6.58 43.31 -17.19
N LYS A 333 -6.43 44.64 -17.19
CA LYS A 333 -5.48 45.36 -18.06
C LYS A 333 -4.07 45.19 -17.49
N VAL A 334 -3.26 44.37 -18.14
CA VAL A 334 -1.83 44.17 -17.84
C VAL A 334 -1.00 44.95 -18.85
N GLU A 335 0.07 45.60 -18.37
CA GLU A 335 1.06 46.27 -19.22
C GLU A 335 1.56 45.35 -20.34
N GLU A 336 1.48 45.84 -21.58
CA GLU A 336 1.69 45.01 -22.77
C GLU A 336 3.13 44.47 -22.86
N SER A 337 4.10 45.25 -22.37
CA SER A 337 5.50 44.86 -22.28
C SER A 337 5.72 43.62 -21.39
N THR A 338 5.04 43.56 -20.24
CA THR A 338 5.10 42.42 -19.31
C THR A 338 4.35 41.22 -19.88
N LEU A 339 3.18 41.44 -20.48
CA LEU A 339 2.34 40.37 -21.04
C LEU A 339 2.99 39.67 -22.24
N ARG A 340 3.65 40.42 -23.13
CA ARG A 340 4.38 39.85 -24.27
C ARG A 340 5.54 38.97 -23.81
N LYS A 341 6.29 39.40 -22.78
CA LYS A 341 7.38 38.62 -22.17
C LYS A 341 6.86 37.37 -21.46
N PHE A 342 5.78 37.50 -20.68
CA PHE A 342 5.12 36.37 -20.03
C PHE A 342 4.69 35.29 -21.04
N ARG A 343 3.96 35.68 -22.11
CA ARG A 343 3.53 34.74 -23.16
C ARG A 343 4.70 34.08 -23.90
N LYS A 344 5.81 34.79 -24.07
CA LYS A 344 7.01 34.27 -24.73
C LYS A 344 7.72 33.22 -23.88
N GLU A 345 7.85 33.46 -22.57
CA GLU A 345 8.66 32.63 -21.67
C GLU A 345 7.87 31.53 -20.95
N TRP A 346 6.62 31.79 -20.59
CA TRP A 346 5.72 30.84 -19.91
C TRP A 346 4.69 30.19 -20.85
N GLY A 347 4.49 30.69 -22.07
CA GLY A 347 3.58 30.08 -23.05
C GLY A 347 2.13 30.00 -22.57
N ARG A 348 1.51 28.81 -22.70
CA ARG A 348 0.14 28.49 -22.24
C ARG A 348 0.13 27.60 -20.98
N ARG A 349 1.16 27.70 -20.13
CA ARG A 349 1.25 26.89 -18.91
C ARG A 349 0.22 27.34 -17.86
N THR A 350 -0.24 26.40 -17.06
CA THR A 350 -1.22 26.57 -15.97
C THR A 350 -0.51 26.81 -14.64
N PHE A 351 -1.13 27.60 -13.76
CA PHE A 351 -0.55 27.97 -12.47
C PHE A 351 -1.47 27.53 -11.33
N ALA A 352 -0.89 26.98 -10.27
CA ALA A 352 -1.61 26.69 -9.04
C ALA A 352 -1.62 27.93 -8.15
N ILE A 353 -2.76 28.19 -7.49
CA ILE A 353 -2.88 29.22 -6.46
C ILE A 353 -2.35 28.70 -5.12
N ASP A 354 -2.54 27.40 -4.87
CA ASP A 354 -2.03 26.71 -3.70
C ASP A 354 -0.68 26.03 -4.02
N ASP A 355 0.40 26.74 -3.72
CA ASP A 355 1.77 26.32 -3.94
C ASP A 355 2.14 25.02 -3.16
N SER A 356 1.38 24.66 -2.11
CA SER A 356 1.65 23.50 -1.24
C SER A 356 1.44 22.14 -1.92
N ARG A 357 0.67 22.11 -3.02
CA ARG A 357 0.32 20.88 -3.76
C ARG A 357 1.38 20.52 -4.81
N ILE A 358 2.30 21.43 -5.12
CA ILE A 358 3.29 21.25 -6.17
C ILE A 358 4.42 20.37 -5.64
N LYS A 359 4.52 19.15 -6.18
CA LYS A 359 5.59 18.19 -5.87
C LYS A 359 6.63 18.06 -6.98
N SER A 360 6.31 18.47 -8.20
CA SER A 360 7.19 18.34 -9.36
C SER A 360 6.98 19.49 -10.34
N ILE A 361 8.08 20.05 -10.85
CA ILE A 361 8.11 21.15 -11.82
C ILE A 361 8.91 20.69 -13.03
N ASP A 362 8.26 20.71 -14.19
CA ASP A 362 8.88 20.35 -15.47
C ASP A 362 9.62 21.55 -16.07
N LEU A 363 10.91 21.40 -16.35
CA LEU A 363 11.73 22.45 -16.97
C LEU A 363 11.63 22.48 -18.51
N ARG A 364 10.90 21.55 -19.13
CA ARG A 364 10.84 21.43 -20.60
C ARG A 364 10.23 22.68 -21.26
N GLY A 365 11.00 23.24 -22.19
CA GLY A 365 10.60 24.40 -22.98
C GLY A 365 10.61 25.72 -22.22
N LEU A 366 11.16 25.77 -21.00
CA LEU A 366 11.27 26.98 -20.22
C LEU A 366 12.59 27.72 -20.48
N GLY A 367 12.51 29.05 -20.53
CA GLY A 367 13.68 29.91 -20.69
C GLY A 367 14.53 30.02 -19.41
N LYS A 368 15.72 30.61 -19.56
CA LYS A 368 16.66 30.85 -18.45
C LYS A 368 16.03 31.64 -17.30
N ALA A 369 15.33 32.74 -17.60
CA ALA A 369 14.72 33.60 -16.57
C ALA A 369 13.63 32.87 -15.76
N VAL A 370 12.86 32.02 -16.42
CA VAL A 370 11.81 31.19 -15.79
C VAL A 370 12.45 30.12 -14.90
N THR A 371 13.44 29.40 -15.43
CA THR A 371 14.18 28.38 -14.66
C THR A 371 14.78 29.01 -13.40
N GLU A 372 15.43 30.17 -13.52
CA GLU A 372 15.99 30.89 -12.37
C GLU A 372 14.92 31.30 -11.34
N SER A 373 13.76 31.78 -11.79
CA SER A 373 12.66 32.15 -10.89
C SER A 373 12.08 30.96 -10.11
N LEU A 374 11.96 29.79 -10.77
CA LEU A 374 11.46 28.55 -10.15
C LEU A 374 12.46 28.03 -9.11
N ILE A 375 13.76 28.10 -9.42
CA ILE A 375 14.83 27.74 -8.50
C ILE A 375 14.81 28.66 -7.26
N ARG A 376 14.70 29.97 -7.43
CA ARG A 376 14.61 30.92 -6.30
C ARG A 376 13.41 30.65 -5.40
N TRP A 377 12.23 30.42 -5.98
CA TRP A 377 11.01 30.03 -5.26
C TRP A 377 11.19 28.72 -4.48
N SER A 378 11.84 27.72 -5.07
CA SER A 378 12.03 26.42 -4.44
C SER A 378 12.95 26.43 -3.22
N ILE A 379 13.96 27.30 -3.22
CA ILE A 379 14.90 27.46 -2.10
C ILE A 379 14.24 28.14 -0.90
N GLU A 380 13.25 29.01 -1.16
CA GLU A 380 12.52 29.76 -0.13
C GLU A 380 11.36 28.96 0.49
N THR A 381 10.93 27.89 -0.20
CA THR A 381 9.86 27.00 0.26
C THR A 381 10.42 25.99 1.25
N LYS A 382 10.19 26.21 2.56
CA LYS A 382 10.88 25.49 3.65
C LYS A 382 10.38 24.08 3.97
N SER A 383 9.35 23.56 3.30
CA SER A 383 8.58 22.40 3.79
C SER A 383 9.01 21.02 3.27
N THR A 384 9.91 20.91 2.28
CA THR A 384 10.27 19.61 1.67
C THR A 384 11.73 19.52 1.21
N SER A 385 12.27 18.30 1.12
CA SER A 385 13.56 18.01 0.48
C SER A 385 13.55 18.48 -0.99
N LEU A 386 14.67 18.94 -1.53
CA LEU A 386 14.79 19.54 -2.86
C LEU A 386 15.68 18.71 -3.79
N VAL A 387 15.15 18.37 -4.97
CA VAL A 387 15.90 17.72 -6.06
C VAL A 387 15.88 18.64 -7.27
N MET A 388 17.06 19.00 -7.79
CA MET A 388 17.17 20.06 -8.79
C MET A 388 18.11 19.69 -9.95
N GLU A 389 17.67 19.98 -11.17
CA GLU A 389 18.51 19.94 -12.38
C GLU A 389 18.92 21.34 -12.81
N ILE A 390 20.23 21.56 -13.00
CA ILE A 390 20.79 22.81 -13.52
C ILE A 390 21.23 22.60 -14.96
N LYS A 391 20.43 23.09 -15.90
CA LYS A 391 20.77 23.13 -17.34
C LYS A 391 21.32 24.47 -17.81
N HIS A 392 20.89 25.57 -17.18
CA HIS A 392 21.26 26.92 -17.57
C HIS A 392 22.34 27.48 -16.65
N GLN A 393 23.19 28.37 -17.18
CA GLN A 393 24.18 29.07 -16.38
C GLN A 393 23.50 30.05 -15.41
N LEU A 394 23.53 29.75 -14.11
CA LEU A 394 22.93 30.57 -13.05
C LEU A 394 23.94 31.60 -12.51
N PRO A 395 23.47 32.68 -11.86
CA PRO A 395 24.35 33.62 -11.16
C PRO A 395 25.12 32.95 -10.02
N GLU A 396 26.38 33.36 -9.80
CA GLU A 396 27.26 32.85 -8.74
C GLU A 396 26.60 32.93 -7.34
N SER A 397 25.91 34.04 -7.05
CA SER A 397 25.20 34.22 -5.78
C SER A 397 24.06 33.22 -5.56
N LEU A 398 23.41 32.74 -6.63
CA LEU A 398 22.37 31.72 -6.54
C LEU A 398 22.98 30.33 -6.35
N LEU A 399 24.10 30.03 -7.03
CA LEU A 399 24.81 28.75 -6.84
C LEU A 399 25.31 28.60 -5.40
N SER A 400 25.87 29.65 -4.81
CA SER A 400 26.26 29.62 -3.40
C SER A 400 25.07 29.42 -2.46
N ARG A 401 23.92 30.04 -2.75
CA ARG A 401 22.67 29.82 -1.97
C ARG A 401 22.15 28.38 -2.09
N ILE A 402 22.25 27.77 -3.27
CA ILE A 402 21.86 26.37 -3.49
C ILE A 402 22.78 25.46 -2.68
N ALA A 403 24.10 25.66 -2.76
CA ALA A 403 25.08 24.85 -2.05
C ALA A 403 24.92 24.92 -0.52
N SER A 404 24.48 26.05 0.03
CA SER A 404 24.23 26.22 1.47
C SER A 404 22.84 25.78 1.95
N ASN A 405 21.97 25.29 1.06
CA ASN A 405 20.60 24.95 1.42
C ASN A 405 20.53 23.57 2.10
N GLN A 406 20.04 23.54 3.34
CA GLN A 406 19.89 22.31 4.14
C GLN A 406 18.84 21.34 3.57
N SER A 407 17.87 21.84 2.80
CA SER A 407 16.86 20.99 2.15
C SER A 407 17.36 20.34 0.86
N LEU A 408 18.53 20.74 0.34
CA LEU A 408 19.05 20.19 -0.91
C LEU A 408 19.43 18.72 -0.70
N ARG A 409 18.80 17.84 -1.47
CA ARG A 409 19.07 16.40 -1.47
C ARG A 409 20.00 16.00 -2.61
N LEU A 410 19.64 16.42 -3.82
CA LEU A 410 20.31 16.01 -5.05
C LEU A 410 20.35 17.18 -6.02
N ILE A 411 21.52 17.39 -6.60
CA ILE A 411 21.72 18.33 -7.70
C ILE A 411 22.26 17.61 -8.93
N ILE A 412 21.59 17.76 -10.07
CA ILE A 412 21.99 17.18 -11.35
C ILE A 412 22.56 18.28 -12.24
N MET A 413 23.76 18.08 -12.76
CA MET A 413 24.44 19.02 -13.63
C MET A 413 25.22 18.31 -14.75
N ASP A 414 25.48 19.04 -15.83
CA ASP A 414 26.25 18.52 -16.95
C ASP A 414 27.76 18.48 -16.65
N ASN A 415 28.28 19.46 -15.92
CA ASN A 415 29.69 19.52 -15.51
C ASN A 415 29.79 20.03 -14.07
N MET A 416 30.81 19.55 -13.35
CA MET A 416 31.06 19.96 -11.96
C MET A 416 31.40 21.45 -11.85
N THR A 417 30.87 22.11 -10.81
CA THR A 417 31.23 23.50 -10.46
C THR A 417 31.94 23.54 -9.11
N SER A 418 32.76 24.58 -8.88
CA SER A 418 33.54 24.72 -7.64
C SER A 418 32.68 24.80 -6.38
N HIS A 419 31.45 25.30 -6.48
CA HIS A 419 30.52 25.44 -5.35
C HIS A 419 30.07 24.11 -4.76
N PHE A 420 30.03 23.05 -5.56
CA PHE A 420 29.58 21.72 -5.13
C PHE A 420 30.75 20.77 -4.88
N SER A 421 31.99 21.24 -4.95
CA SER A 421 33.20 20.41 -4.84
C SER A 421 33.34 19.65 -3.52
N SER A 422 32.66 20.11 -2.47
CA SER A 422 32.60 19.44 -1.16
C SER A 422 31.55 18.34 -1.08
N PHE A 423 30.67 18.19 -2.08
CA PHE A 423 29.61 17.17 -2.07
C PHE A 423 30.15 15.84 -2.56
N ASP A 424 29.50 14.76 -2.11
CA ASP A 424 29.71 13.45 -2.71
C ASP A 424 29.19 13.46 -4.15
N THR A 425 29.91 12.80 -5.04
CA THR A 425 29.70 12.90 -6.49
C THR A 425 29.17 11.60 -7.06
N LEU A 426 28.24 11.70 -8.00
CA LEU A 426 27.65 10.57 -8.71
C LEU A 426 27.88 10.73 -10.22
N GLU A 427 28.58 9.78 -10.82
CA GLU A 427 28.96 9.78 -12.23
C GLU A 427 28.46 8.49 -12.92
N ILE A 428 28.44 8.47 -14.25
CA ILE A 428 28.17 7.24 -14.99
C ILE A 428 29.32 6.25 -14.79
N ASP A 429 28.98 5.01 -14.44
CA ASP A 429 29.94 3.93 -14.38
C ASP A 429 30.41 3.58 -15.81
N ARG A 430 31.72 3.65 -16.05
CA ARG A 430 32.32 3.36 -17.37
C ARG A 430 32.53 1.87 -17.62
N ILE A 431 32.49 1.07 -16.56
CA ILE A 431 32.73 -0.38 -16.59
C ILE A 431 31.39 -1.11 -16.65
N ARG A 432 30.43 -0.67 -15.83
CA ARG A 432 29.11 -1.29 -15.68
C ARG A 432 28.06 -0.47 -16.43
N THR A 433 27.16 -1.14 -17.13
CA THR A 433 26.02 -0.47 -17.75
C THR A 433 24.95 -0.12 -16.71
N LEU A 434 24.00 0.74 -17.06
CA LEU A 434 22.78 0.95 -16.26
C LEU A 434 22.18 -0.40 -15.82
N PRO A 435 21.69 -0.53 -14.58
CA PRO A 435 21.37 0.54 -13.61
C PRO A 435 22.53 0.97 -12.68
N TRP A 436 23.79 0.65 -12.98
CA TRP A 436 24.92 1.02 -12.12
C TRP A 436 25.44 2.44 -12.38
N LEU A 437 25.75 3.15 -11.31
CA LEU A 437 26.44 4.45 -11.30
C LEU A 437 27.68 4.37 -10.40
N SER A 438 28.63 5.28 -10.62
CA SER A 438 29.84 5.41 -9.82
C SER A 438 29.65 6.49 -8.76
N TYR A 439 29.60 6.09 -7.49
CA TYR A 439 29.48 7.02 -6.36
C TYR A 439 30.85 7.24 -5.73
N ARG A 440 31.30 8.49 -5.71
CA ARG A 440 32.58 8.90 -5.13
C ARG A 440 32.34 9.80 -3.94
N ILE A 441 32.92 9.40 -2.81
CA ILE A 441 32.81 10.09 -1.54
C ILE A 441 33.90 11.14 -1.41
N SER A 442 33.67 12.18 -0.61
CA SER A 442 34.63 13.23 -0.26
C SER A 442 35.97 12.70 0.28
N SER A 443 36.01 11.50 0.87
CA SER A 443 37.22 10.79 1.29
C SER A 443 38.09 10.29 0.13
N GLY A 444 37.55 10.26 -1.10
CA GLY A 444 38.22 9.80 -2.31
C GLY A 444 37.87 8.35 -2.71
N GLU A 445 37.17 7.60 -1.86
CA GLU A 445 36.72 6.25 -2.17
C GLU A 445 35.61 6.27 -3.23
N THR A 446 35.63 5.28 -4.14
CA THR A 446 34.64 5.16 -5.22
C THR A 446 34.02 3.77 -5.21
N ILE A 447 32.69 3.73 -5.18
CA ILE A 447 31.90 2.51 -5.05
C ILE A 447 30.86 2.45 -6.17
N PRO A 448 30.62 1.28 -6.79
CA PRO A 448 29.50 1.10 -7.69
C PRO A 448 28.19 1.08 -6.91
N VAL A 449 27.21 1.85 -7.37
CA VAL A 449 25.88 1.91 -6.78
C VAL A 449 24.87 1.48 -7.82
N ARG A 450 24.17 0.39 -7.54
CA ARG A 450 23.03 -0.04 -8.33
C ARG A 450 21.85 0.84 -7.97
N MET A 451 21.38 1.63 -8.93
CA MET A 451 20.13 2.37 -8.78
C MET A 451 19.00 1.38 -8.50
N ILE A 452 18.24 1.65 -7.44
CA ILE A 452 17.04 0.90 -7.12
C ILE A 452 15.88 1.78 -7.55
N GLU A 453 14.99 1.23 -8.38
CA GLU A 453 13.71 1.87 -8.65
C GLU A 453 12.88 1.77 -7.37
N GLN A 454 12.65 2.91 -6.70
CA GLN A 454 11.75 3.00 -5.55
C GLN A 454 10.29 2.89 -6.02
N GLY A 455 9.90 1.69 -6.48
CA GLY A 455 8.56 1.12 -6.28
C GLY A 455 8.50 0.29 -4.99
N LYS A 456 9.48 0.47 -4.11
CA LYS A 456 9.74 -0.32 -2.91
C LYS A 456 10.20 0.65 -1.80
N THR A 457 9.73 0.40 -0.59
CA THR A 457 10.03 1.10 0.67
C THR A 457 9.42 2.49 0.85
N THR A 458 8.12 2.51 1.17
CA THR A 458 7.57 3.49 2.12
C THR A 458 8.13 3.19 3.51
N ASN A 459 8.80 4.16 4.14
CA ASN A 459 9.15 4.09 5.55
C ASN A 459 7.86 4.12 6.36
N PHE A 460 7.66 3.14 7.24
CA PHE A 460 6.67 3.23 8.30
C PHE A 460 7.33 3.14 9.66
N SER A 461 6.82 3.98 10.56
CA SER A 461 7.05 3.99 11.99
C SER A 461 6.87 2.59 12.57
N GLU A 462 7.79 2.20 13.46
CA GLU A 462 7.65 1.01 14.29
C GLU A 462 6.44 1.18 15.20
N GLU A 463 5.30 0.57 14.84
CA GLU A 463 4.27 0.19 15.80
C GLU A 463 3.79 -1.24 15.53
N VAL A 464 3.99 -2.06 16.57
CA VAL A 464 3.39 -3.34 16.97
C VAL A 464 3.31 -4.47 15.92
N GLU A 465 3.95 -5.60 16.26
CA GLU A 465 3.85 -6.89 15.57
C GLU A 465 2.47 -7.53 15.77
N SER A 466 1.45 -7.13 15.01
CA SER A 466 0.31 -8.01 14.77
C SER A 466 0.66 -9.00 13.65
N THR A 467 0.59 -10.29 13.96
CA THR A 467 0.82 -11.42 13.03
C THR A 467 -0.44 -11.82 12.27
N THR A 468 -1.55 -11.16 12.55
CA THR A 468 -2.87 -11.41 11.96
C THR A 468 -3.35 -10.18 11.19
N ILE A 469 -4.19 -10.42 10.19
CA ILE A 469 -4.85 -9.38 9.39
C ILE A 469 -6.28 -9.78 9.09
N SER A 470 -7.18 -8.79 9.03
CA SER A 470 -8.56 -9.00 8.59
C SER A 470 -8.95 -8.02 7.47
N PRO A 471 -9.73 -8.43 6.45
CA PRO A 471 -10.31 -7.48 5.49
C PRO A 471 -11.20 -6.43 6.18
N TRP A 472 -11.81 -6.78 7.32
CA TRP A 472 -12.67 -5.89 8.10
C TRP A 472 -11.91 -4.74 8.75
N GLU A 473 -10.69 -5.01 9.24
CA GLU A 473 -9.76 -4.00 9.75
C GLU A 473 -9.35 -3.03 8.64
N ILE A 474 -9.06 -3.54 7.43
CA ILE A 474 -8.68 -2.73 6.26
C ILE A 474 -9.83 -1.80 5.85
N LEU A 475 -11.08 -2.27 5.95
CA LEU A 475 -12.27 -1.48 5.65
C LEU A 475 -12.66 -0.50 6.78
N GLY A 476 -12.02 -0.58 7.95
CA GLY A 476 -12.38 0.23 9.12
C GLY A 476 -13.74 -0.14 9.73
N ILE A 477 -14.23 -1.36 9.49
CA ILE A 477 -15.52 -1.86 9.99
C ILE A 477 -15.27 -2.64 11.29
N SER A 478 -15.20 -1.93 12.41
CA SER A 478 -14.69 -2.47 13.68
C SER A 478 -15.72 -3.25 14.53
N SER A 479 -16.73 -3.90 13.94
CA SER A 479 -17.81 -4.49 14.77
C SER A 479 -18.57 -5.69 14.20
N MET A 480 -18.22 -6.22 13.03
CA MET A 480 -19.13 -7.15 12.33
C MET A 480 -18.70 -8.62 12.36
N ASN A 481 -17.44 -8.95 12.67
CA ASN A 481 -16.96 -10.30 12.95
C ASN A 481 -15.52 -10.22 13.45
N GLU A 482 -15.34 -10.14 14.78
CA GLU A 482 -14.01 -10.26 15.42
C GLU A 482 -13.40 -11.67 15.29
N GLU A 483 -14.12 -12.61 14.67
CA GLU A 483 -13.69 -14.01 14.57
C GLU A 483 -12.74 -14.29 13.38
N PHE A 484 -12.78 -13.48 12.31
CA PHE A 484 -11.97 -13.76 11.12
C PHE A 484 -10.64 -13.01 11.12
N HIS A 485 -9.58 -13.75 11.43
CA HIS A 485 -8.19 -13.33 11.33
C HIS A 485 -7.41 -14.29 10.43
N HIS A 486 -6.80 -13.73 9.38
CA HIS A 486 -5.86 -14.47 8.54
C HIS A 486 -4.46 -14.41 9.17
N GLU A 487 -3.89 -15.58 9.48
CA GLU A 487 -2.51 -15.67 9.97
C GLU A 487 -1.52 -15.41 8.84
N ILE A 488 -0.69 -14.38 9.01
CA ILE A 488 0.36 -14.06 8.03
C ILE A 488 1.62 -14.81 8.42
N ASP A 489 2.18 -15.60 7.49
CA ASP A 489 3.51 -16.16 7.67
C ASP A 489 4.53 -15.05 7.97
N SER A 490 5.37 -15.26 8.98
CA SER A 490 6.45 -14.37 9.42
C SER A 490 7.28 -13.79 8.26
N SER A 491 7.51 -14.57 7.19
CA SER A 491 8.26 -14.15 6.00
C SER A 491 7.48 -13.19 5.08
N SER A 492 6.16 -13.12 5.23
CA SER A 492 5.22 -12.41 4.36
C SER A 492 4.65 -11.14 5.00
N VAL A 493 4.83 -10.93 6.32
CA VAL A 493 4.28 -9.80 7.08
C VAL A 493 4.64 -8.45 6.44
N THR A 494 5.90 -8.27 6.05
CA THR A 494 6.38 -7.03 5.44
C THR A 494 5.72 -6.75 4.08
N ILE A 495 5.44 -7.81 3.30
CA ILE A 495 4.84 -7.74 1.97
C ILE A 495 3.35 -7.45 2.08
N VAL A 496 2.65 -8.08 3.03
CA VAL A 496 1.24 -7.79 3.30
C VAL A 496 1.07 -6.37 3.82
N ARG A 497 1.93 -5.88 4.73
CA ARG A 497 1.92 -4.47 5.19
C ARG A 497 2.16 -3.48 4.04
N SER A 498 3.09 -3.81 3.14
CA SER A 498 3.29 -3.04 1.92
C SER A 498 1.99 -2.95 1.11
N ALA A 499 1.27 -4.07 0.95
CA ALA A 499 0.00 -4.09 0.25
C ALA A 499 -1.08 -3.25 0.93
N ILE A 500 -1.22 -3.33 2.26
CA ILE A 500 -2.18 -2.52 3.04
C ILE A 500 -1.93 -1.02 2.80
N SER A 501 -0.66 -0.59 2.79
CA SER A 501 -0.33 0.82 2.57
C SER A 501 -0.71 1.35 1.17
N GLN A 502 -0.90 0.44 0.20
CA GLN A 502 -1.32 0.77 -1.15
C GLN A 502 -2.85 0.81 -1.28
N TYR A 503 -3.60 0.19 -0.35
CA TYR A 503 -5.05 0.28 -0.30
C TYR A 503 -5.51 1.70 0.11
N PRO A 504 -6.58 2.28 -0.46
CA PRO A 504 -7.51 1.71 -1.45
C PRO A 504 -7.16 1.95 -2.92
N ASN A 505 -6.16 2.79 -3.21
CA ASN A 505 -5.84 3.22 -4.58
C ASN A 505 -5.21 2.08 -5.42
N GLY A 506 -4.34 1.28 -4.79
CA GLY A 506 -3.63 0.13 -5.33
C GLY A 506 -2.47 0.47 -6.29
N ASP A 507 -1.69 -0.55 -6.61
CA ASP A 507 -0.62 -0.57 -7.63
C ASP A 507 -0.72 -1.89 -8.42
N GLU A 508 -1.16 -1.78 -9.68
CA GLU A 508 -1.40 -2.95 -10.54
C GLU A 508 -0.10 -3.68 -10.89
N GLU A 509 0.99 -2.96 -11.13
CA GLU A 509 2.27 -3.53 -11.52
C GLU A 509 2.89 -4.30 -10.37
N TRP A 510 2.86 -3.71 -9.17
CA TRP A 510 3.31 -4.36 -7.95
C TRP A 510 2.50 -5.62 -7.66
N ALA A 511 1.17 -5.51 -7.72
CA ALA A 511 0.28 -6.63 -7.46
C ALA A 511 0.51 -7.77 -8.47
N ASN A 512 0.74 -7.47 -9.76
CA ASN A 512 1.06 -8.48 -10.78
C ASN A 512 2.37 -9.22 -10.51
N GLN A 513 3.39 -8.53 -10.01
CA GLN A 513 4.65 -9.17 -9.62
C GLN A 513 4.48 -10.08 -8.39
N MET A 514 3.62 -9.69 -7.45
CA MET A 514 3.40 -10.45 -6.21
C MET A 514 2.42 -11.61 -6.37
N GLU A 515 1.55 -11.59 -7.40
CA GLU A 515 0.44 -12.54 -7.59
C GLU A 515 0.84 -14.02 -7.47
N ALA A 516 1.97 -14.41 -8.07
CA ALA A 516 2.42 -15.79 -8.06
C ALA A 516 2.83 -16.26 -6.66
N ARG A 517 3.58 -15.44 -5.91
CA ARG A 517 4.21 -15.84 -4.64
C ARG A 517 3.40 -15.42 -3.40
N TYR A 518 2.71 -14.28 -3.46
CA TYR A 518 1.97 -13.67 -2.37
C TYR A 518 0.58 -13.23 -2.85
N PRO A 519 -0.37 -14.17 -3.06
CA PRO A 519 -1.67 -13.89 -3.65
C PRO A 519 -2.50 -12.91 -2.82
N LEU A 520 -2.41 -13.00 -1.48
CA LEU A 520 -3.12 -12.10 -0.58
C LEU A 520 -2.61 -10.67 -0.67
N ALA A 521 -1.29 -10.49 -0.70
CA ALA A 521 -0.70 -9.17 -0.83
C ALA A 521 -1.05 -8.54 -2.19
N ALA A 522 -0.96 -9.32 -3.27
CA ALA A 522 -1.40 -8.89 -4.60
C ALA A 522 -2.89 -8.49 -4.62
N TRP A 523 -3.75 -9.25 -3.93
CA TRP A 523 -5.17 -8.94 -3.79
C TRP A 523 -5.42 -7.59 -3.12
N ILE A 524 -4.82 -7.36 -1.94
CA ILE A 524 -4.97 -6.13 -1.17
C ILE A 524 -4.47 -4.92 -1.98
N ALA A 525 -3.29 -5.05 -2.60
CA ALA A 525 -2.66 -3.99 -3.38
C ALA A 525 -3.31 -3.69 -4.74
N SER A 526 -4.31 -4.45 -5.18
CA SER A 526 -4.95 -4.23 -6.48
C SER A 526 -5.69 -2.89 -6.54
N PRO A 527 -5.64 -2.14 -7.66
CA PRO A 527 -6.56 -1.02 -7.87
C PRO A 527 -8.01 -1.50 -7.98
N LYS A 528 -8.96 -0.65 -7.56
CA LYS A 528 -10.41 -0.96 -7.56
C LYS A 528 -10.91 -1.53 -8.90
N ASN A 529 -10.53 -0.90 -10.01
CA ASN A 529 -10.98 -1.25 -11.35
C ASN A 529 -10.50 -2.64 -11.83
N ASN A 530 -9.33 -3.07 -11.36
CA ASN A 530 -8.70 -4.33 -11.79
C ASN A 530 -8.89 -5.46 -10.78
N ARG A 531 -9.43 -5.15 -9.60
CA ARG A 531 -9.60 -6.10 -8.50
C ARG A 531 -10.48 -7.27 -8.93
N TRP A 532 -11.55 -7.06 -9.69
CA TRP A 532 -12.35 -8.18 -10.25
C TRP A 532 -11.51 -9.16 -11.09
N GLN A 533 -10.75 -8.65 -12.06
CA GLN A 533 -9.92 -9.49 -12.92
C GLN A 533 -8.88 -10.27 -12.12
N ARG A 534 -8.33 -9.67 -11.05
CA ARG A 534 -7.40 -10.38 -10.17
C ARG A 534 -8.12 -11.45 -9.36
N TRP A 535 -9.30 -11.16 -8.82
CA TRP A 535 -10.09 -12.13 -8.04
C TRP A 535 -10.29 -13.41 -8.83
N GLN A 536 -10.67 -13.30 -10.10
CA GLN A 536 -10.87 -14.45 -10.99
C GLN A 536 -9.63 -15.36 -11.12
N ARG A 537 -8.42 -14.82 -10.91
CA ARG A 537 -7.15 -15.56 -11.00
C ARG A 537 -6.68 -16.09 -9.65
N VAL A 538 -6.90 -15.33 -8.56
CA VAL A 538 -6.34 -15.65 -7.23
C VAL A 538 -7.33 -16.24 -6.24
N SER A 539 -8.64 -16.19 -6.50
CA SER A 539 -9.69 -16.60 -5.56
C SER A 539 -9.52 -18.02 -5.04
N THR A 540 -9.04 -18.95 -5.88
CA THR A 540 -8.79 -20.35 -5.49
C THR A 540 -7.70 -20.53 -4.41
N ARG A 541 -6.90 -19.48 -4.16
CA ARG A 541 -5.79 -19.47 -3.19
C ARG A 541 -6.06 -18.55 -2.00
N LEU A 542 -7.25 -17.96 -1.92
CA LEU A 542 -7.66 -17.04 -0.87
C LEU A 542 -8.93 -17.54 -0.18
N GLU A 543 -9.11 -17.16 1.09
CA GLU A 543 -10.38 -17.40 1.77
C GLU A 543 -11.46 -16.47 1.21
N SER A 544 -12.71 -16.92 1.24
CA SER A 544 -13.86 -16.20 0.68
C SER A 544 -14.17 -14.89 1.41
N GLU A 545 -13.75 -14.72 2.66
CA GLU A 545 -13.87 -13.47 3.43
C GLU A 545 -13.15 -12.29 2.75
N TRP A 546 -12.07 -12.55 1.99
CA TRP A 546 -11.35 -11.51 1.25
C TRP A 546 -12.15 -10.89 0.11
N MET A 547 -13.29 -11.49 -0.27
CA MET A 547 -14.26 -10.89 -1.19
C MET A 547 -14.80 -9.55 -0.69
N ALA A 548 -14.75 -9.27 0.62
CA ALA A 548 -15.20 -8.01 1.20
C ALA A 548 -14.54 -6.77 0.55
N LEU A 549 -13.33 -6.90 0.02
CA LEU A 549 -12.61 -5.80 -0.65
C LEU A 549 -13.05 -5.55 -2.10
N LEU A 550 -13.94 -6.37 -2.66
CA LEU A 550 -14.49 -6.15 -4.00
C LEU A 550 -15.38 -4.91 -4.02
N ASP A 551 -15.13 -4.04 -5.00
CA ASP A 551 -15.97 -2.89 -5.26
C ASP A 551 -17.02 -3.26 -6.32
N LEU A 552 -18.28 -3.39 -5.87
CA LEU A 552 -19.40 -3.76 -6.74
C LEU A 552 -19.59 -2.79 -7.89
N ASP A 553 -19.17 -1.52 -7.78
CA ASP A 553 -19.28 -0.53 -8.86
C ASP A 553 -18.45 -0.87 -10.09
N HIS A 554 -17.34 -1.57 -9.90
CA HIS A 554 -16.42 -1.98 -10.97
C HIS A 554 -16.61 -3.44 -11.42
N LEU A 555 -17.64 -4.11 -10.90
CA LEU A 555 -17.98 -5.49 -11.23
C LEU A 555 -19.04 -5.57 -12.34
N PRO A 556 -18.89 -6.52 -13.30
CA PRO A 556 -19.98 -6.88 -14.21
C PRO A 556 -21.19 -7.36 -13.42
N ILE A 557 -22.32 -6.70 -13.61
CA ILE A 557 -23.51 -6.91 -12.78
C ILE A 557 -24.13 -8.30 -13.02
N GLU A 558 -23.87 -8.90 -14.18
CA GLU A 558 -24.28 -10.25 -14.56
C GLU A 558 -23.64 -11.34 -13.67
N ARG A 559 -22.52 -11.03 -13.01
CA ARG A 559 -21.72 -11.99 -12.22
C ARG A 559 -22.01 -11.94 -10.72
N ILE A 560 -22.93 -11.08 -10.28
CA ILE A 560 -23.22 -10.87 -8.86
C ILE A 560 -23.80 -12.12 -8.21
N SER A 561 -24.68 -12.86 -8.90
CA SER A 561 -25.25 -14.11 -8.37
C SER A 561 -24.16 -15.16 -8.14
N GLU A 562 -23.21 -15.31 -9.07
CA GLU A 562 -22.08 -16.24 -8.95
C GLU A 562 -21.17 -15.87 -7.77
N LEU A 563 -20.92 -14.56 -7.57
CA LEU A 563 -20.15 -14.08 -6.43
C LEU A 563 -20.88 -14.32 -5.11
N ALA A 564 -22.17 -13.98 -5.05
CA ALA A 564 -22.98 -14.19 -3.86
C ALA A 564 -23.05 -15.67 -3.45
N ASP A 565 -22.96 -16.61 -4.39
CA ASP A 565 -22.95 -18.04 -4.08
C ASP A 565 -21.68 -18.48 -3.33
N GLN A 566 -20.55 -17.82 -3.59
CA GLN A 566 -19.26 -18.09 -2.95
C GLN A 566 -19.02 -17.25 -1.69
N ALA A 567 -19.80 -16.19 -1.50
CA ALA A 567 -19.62 -15.22 -0.43
C ALA A 567 -20.11 -15.77 0.93
N PRO A 568 -19.34 -15.58 2.02
CA PRO A 568 -19.84 -15.81 3.36
C PRO A 568 -20.90 -14.75 3.74
N GLU A 569 -21.67 -15.01 4.80
CA GLU A 569 -22.79 -14.14 5.20
C GLU A 569 -22.34 -12.71 5.55
N SER A 570 -21.18 -12.59 6.19
CA SER A 570 -20.50 -11.32 6.49
C SER A 570 -20.28 -10.45 5.24
N VAL A 571 -19.79 -11.05 4.15
CA VAL A 571 -19.59 -10.39 2.87
C VAL A 571 -20.91 -10.05 2.19
N LYS A 572 -21.89 -10.96 2.25
CA LYS A 572 -23.24 -10.73 1.71
C LYS A 572 -23.89 -9.49 2.31
N GLN A 573 -23.70 -9.22 3.60
CA GLN A 573 -24.21 -8.01 4.26
C GLN A 573 -23.62 -6.71 3.68
N VAL A 574 -22.32 -6.69 3.40
CA VAL A 574 -21.68 -5.53 2.73
C VAL A 574 -22.22 -5.37 1.32
N PHE A 575 -22.33 -6.48 0.58
CA PHE A 575 -22.85 -6.47 -0.78
C PHE A 575 -24.31 -6.05 -0.85
N SER A 576 -25.14 -6.38 0.16
CA SER A 576 -26.55 -6.01 0.26
C SER A 576 -26.78 -4.49 0.15
N LYS A 577 -25.92 -3.68 0.77
CA LYS A 577 -26.02 -2.22 0.69
C LYS A 577 -25.70 -1.70 -0.71
N ALA A 578 -24.64 -2.20 -1.31
CA ALA A 578 -24.19 -1.78 -2.64
C ALA A 578 -25.15 -2.25 -3.75
N ILE A 579 -25.66 -3.48 -3.70
CA ILE A 579 -26.65 -3.96 -4.69
C ILE A 579 -27.96 -3.17 -4.59
N THR A 580 -28.40 -2.84 -3.37
CA THR A 580 -29.57 -1.99 -3.15
C THR A 580 -29.39 -0.63 -3.82
N SER A 581 -28.24 0.02 -3.62
CA SER A 581 -27.94 1.30 -4.29
C SER A 581 -27.91 1.16 -5.82
N LYS A 582 -27.32 0.07 -6.35
CA LYS A 582 -27.27 -0.17 -7.80
C LYS A 582 -28.64 -0.39 -8.43
N LEU A 583 -29.48 -1.23 -7.82
CA LEU A 583 -30.83 -1.50 -8.32
C LEU A 583 -31.71 -0.24 -8.31
N ARG A 584 -31.53 0.63 -7.33
CA ARG A 584 -32.28 1.91 -7.24
C ARG A 584 -31.75 2.99 -8.15
N ALA A 585 -30.47 2.95 -8.52
CA ALA A 585 -29.84 3.96 -9.37
C ALA A 585 -30.18 3.80 -10.85
N ASP A 586 -30.22 2.56 -11.35
CA ASP A 586 -30.56 2.24 -12.74
C ASP A 586 -31.45 0.98 -12.78
N PRO A 587 -32.73 1.10 -13.16
CA PRO A 587 -33.66 -0.03 -13.24
C PRO A 587 -33.23 -1.14 -14.21
N ASP A 588 -32.44 -0.83 -15.25
CA ASP A 588 -31.93 -1.83 -16.21
C ASP A 588 -30.96 -2.83 -15.57
N ASN A 589 -30.41 -2.49 -14.40
CA ASN A 589 -29.58 -3.40 -13.63
C ASN A 589 -30.31 -4.67 -13.21
N LEU A 590 -31.64 -4.62 -13.08
CA LEU A 590 -32.46 -5.82 -12.87
C LEU A 590 -32.29 -6.81 -14.04
N LEU A 591 -32.45 -6.32 -15.28
CA LEU A 591 -32.39 -7.16 -16.47
C LEU A 591 -30.99 -7.74 -16.69
N ARG A 592 -29.95 -6.95 -16.44
CA ARG A 592 -28.55 -7.39 -16.61
C ARG A 592 -28.10 -8.38 -15.53
N SER A 593 -28.63 -8.26 -14.31
CA SER A 593 -28.26 -9.15 -13.21
C SER A 593 -29.14 -10.39 -13.09
N TRP A 594 -30.21 -10.49 -13.89
CA TRP A 594 -31.16 -11.60 -13.82
C TRP A 594 -30.52 -12.96 -14.12
N PRO A 595 -30.48 -13.91 -13.17
CA PRO A 595 -29.89 -15.22 -13.40
C PRO A 595 -30.73 -16.08 -14.37
N ALA A 596 -30.10 -16.65 -15.39
CA ALA A 596 -30.74 -17.60 -16.31
C ALA A 596 -30.77 -19.03 -15.72
N ILE A 597 -31.41 -19.19 -14.56
CA ILE A 597 -31.52 -20.45 -13.81
C ILE A 597 -33.01 -20.76 -13.56
N ASP A 598 -33.40 -22.03 -13.58
CA ASP A 598 -34.74 -22.44 -13.14
C ASP A 598 -34.92 -22.07 -11.67
N PRO A 599 -36.02 -21.40 -11.26
CA PRO A 599 -36.16 -20.92 -9.89
C PRO A 599 -36.18 -22.06 -8.86
N THR A 600 -36.57 -23.27 -9.25
CA THR A 600 -36.54 -24.44 -8.36
C THR A 600 -35.14 -25.01 -8.14
N GLN A 601 -34.18 -24.64 -8.99
CA GLN A 601 -32.77 -25.02 -8.92
C GLN A 601 -31.86 -23.84 -8.56
N ALA A 602 -32.43 -22.74 -8.06
CA ALA A 602 -31.63 -21.58 -7.67
C ALA A 602 -30.64 -21.94 -6.54
N ASN A 603 -29.38 -21.54 -6.73
CA ASN A 603 -28.35 -21.68 -5.72
C ASN A 603 -28.42 -20.55 -4.68
N SER A 604 -27.54 -20.56 -3.69
CA SER A 604 -27.57 -19.59 -2.59
C SER A 604 -27.37 -18.15 -3.07
N GLY A 605 -26.56 -17.96 -4.12
CA GLY A 605 -26.33 -16.65 -4.72
C GLY A 605 -27.53 -16.11 -5.51
N ALA A 606 -28.19 -16.96 -6.31
CA ALA A 606 -29.39 -16.60 -7.04
C ALA A 606 -30.57 -16.32 -6.08
N ALA A 607 -30.73 -17.12 -5.03
CA ALA A 607 -31.75 -16.91 -4.01
C ALA A 607 -31.52 -15.60 -3.22
N TRP A 608 -30.26 -15.29 -2.91
CA TRP A 608 -29.88 -14.01 -2.28
C TRP A 608 -30.21 -12.82 -3.20
N LEU A 609 -29.84 -12.88 -4.48
CA LEU A 609 -30.14 -11.80 -5.43
C LEU A 609 -31.65 -11.65 -5.66
N ALA A 610 -32.39 -12.76 -5.72
CA ALA A 610 -33.84 -12.76 -5.83
C ALA A 610 -34.51 -12.06 -4.62
N SER A 611 -34.00 -12.28 -3.40
CA SER A 611 -34.49 -11.55 -2.21
C SER A 611 -34.31 -10.03 -2.34
N HIS A 612 -33.24 -9.57 -2.98
CA HIS A 612 -32.97 -8.15 -3.22
C HIS A 612 -33.87 -7.56 -4.31
N PHE A 613 -34.23 -8.34 -5.33
CA PHE A 613 -35.23 -7.94 -6.32
C PHE A 613 -36.59 -7.72 -5.67
N ILE A 614 -37.01 -8.66 -4.81
CA ILE A 614 -38.28 -8.54 -4.07
C ILE A 614 -38.22 -7.33 -3.12
N GLN A 615 -37.16 -7.20 -2.33
CA GLN A 615 -36.99 -6.10 -1.36
C GLN A 615 -37.02 -4.72 -2.02
N ASN A 616 -36.44 -4.58 -3.21
CA ASN A 616 -36.34 -3.31 -3.91
C ASN A 616 -37.42 -3.10 -4.97
N SER A 617 -38.48 -3.92 -4.96
CA SER A 617 -39.56 -3.88 -5.94
C SER A 617 -40.16 -2.49 -6.18
N ALA A 618 -40.24 -1.65 -5.14
CA ALA A 618 -40.78 -0.29 -5.22
C ALA A 618 -39.98 0.68 -6.10
N TRP A 619 -38.72 0.34 -6.42
CA TRP A 619 -37.84 1.13 -7.28
C TRP A 619 -37.58 0.46 -8.64
N LEU A 620 -38.18 -0.70 -8.88
CA LEU A 620 -38.01 -1.45 -10.12
C LEU A 620 -39.16 -1.16 -11.11
N PRO A 621 -38.97 -1.43 -12.42
CA PRO A 621 -39.99 -1.16 -13.43
C PRO A 621 -41.24 -2.00 -13.19
N THR A 622 -42.42 -1.41 -13.44
CA THR A 622 -43.72 -2.06 -13.23
C THR A 622 -43.89 -3.31 -14.10
N GLU A 623 -43.23 -3.35 -15.26
CA GLU A 623 -43.26 -4.46 -16.20
C GLU A 623 -42.66 -5.74 -15.58
N ALA A 624 -41.70 -5.60 -14.66
CA ALA A 624 -41.00 -6.72 -14.04
C ALA A 624 -41.75 -7.34 -12.85
N TYR A 625 -42.83 -6.74 -12.35
CA TYR A 625 -43.51 -7.21 -11.14
C TYR A 625 -44.05 -8.63 -11.28
N SER A 626 -44.58 -8.97 -12.46
CA SER A 626 -45.09 -10.32 -12.74
C SER A 626 -43.97 -11.36 -12.74
N ASP A 627 -42.80 -11.03 -13.30
CA ASP A 627 -41.61 -11.89 -13.30
C ASP A 627 -40.99 -12.02 -11.90
N ILE A 628 -40.99 -10.96 -11.10
CA ILE A 628 -40.53 -11.00 -9.70
C ILE A 628 -41.44 -11.92 -8.88
N LEU A 629 -42.76 -11.78 -9.01
CA LEU A 629 -43.72 -12.66 -8.33
C LEU A 629 -43.61 -14.12 -8.80
N GLY A 630 -43.35 -14.36 -10.09
CA GLY A 630 -43.28 -15.69 -10.67
C GLY A 630 -41.95 -16.41 -10.44
N TRP A 631 -40.83 -15.75 -10.69
CA TRP A 631 -39.49 -16.34 -10.63
C TRP A 631 -38.76 -16.01 -9.33
N ALA A 632 -38.71 -14.73 -8.94
CA ALA A 632 -37.86 -14.32 -7.82
C ALA A 632 -38.36 -14.86 -6.47
N VAL A 633 -39.68 -14.95 -6.27
CA VAL A 633 -40.25 -15.57 -5.06
C VAL A 633 -39.88 -17.04 -4.96
N GLU A 634 -39.98 -17.78 -6.06
CA GLU A 634 -39.62 -19.21 -6.12
C GLU A 634 -38.10 -19.41 -5.90
N ALA A 635 -37.28 -18.60 -6.57
CA ALA A 635 -35.82 -18.65 -6.44
C ALA A 635 -35.36 -18.30 -5.02
N TRP A 636 -35.92 -17.25 -4.42
CA TRP A 636 -35.66 -16.88 -3.02
C TRP A 636 -35.98 -18.01 -2.05
N LEU A 637 -37.12 -18.68 -2.24
CA LEU A 637 -37.58 -19.74 -1.33
C LEU A 637 -36.84 -21.07 -1.47
N SER A 638 -36.12 -21.28 -2.58
CA SER A 638 -35.28 -22.48 -2.77
C SER A 638 -34.07 -22.51 -1.82
N HIS A 639 -33.50 -21.34 -1.49
CA HIS A 639 -32.34 -21.20 -0.61
C HIS A 639 -32.35 -19.85 0.14
N PRO A 640 -33.29 -19.64 1.06
CA PRO A 640 -33.48 -18.33 1.67
C PRO A 640 -32.21 -17.82 2.37
N PRO A 641 -31.76 -16.58 2.11
CA PRO A 641 -30.64 -15.98 2.84
C PRO A 641 -31.05 -15.61 4.26
N ARG A 642 -30.08 -15.55 5.19
CA ARG A 642 -30.33 -15.24 6.61
C ARG A 642 -31.13 -13.95 6.77
N GLU A 643 -30.73 -12.90 6.06
CA GLU A 643 -31.38 -11.58 6.06
C GLU A 643 -32.55 -11.47 5.07
N SER A 644 -33.61 -12.24 5.30
CA SER A 644 -34.75 -12.33 4.37
C SER A 644 -35.94 -11.39 4.70
N LEU A 645 -35.82 -10.53 5.71
CA LEU A 645 -36.94 -9.68 6.16
C LEU A 645 -37.32 -8.62 5.12
N GLY A 646 -36.33 -8.07 4.41
CA GLY A 646 -36.57 -7.11 3.34
C GLY A 646 -37.42 -7.68 2.21
N ALA A 647 -37.20 -8.96 1.86
CA ALA A 647 -38.00 -9.66 0.86
C ALA A 647 -39.46 -9.85 1.32
N LEU A 648 -39.70 -10.17 2.60
CA LEU A 648 -41.07 -10.24 3.14
C LEU A 648 -41.83 -8.90 3.03
N ILE A 649 -41.14 -7.79 3.32
CA ILE A 649 -41.72 -6.44 3.19
C ILE A 649 -42.02 -6.12 1.72
N GLY A 650 -41.06 -6.36 0.84
CA GLY A 650 -41.20 -6.16 -0.60
C GLY A 650 -42.33 -7.00 -1.21
N LEU A 651 -42.47 -8.25 -0.76
CA LEU A 651 -43.55 -9.14 -1.19
C LEU A 651 -44.93 -8.60 -0.80
N LYS A 652 -45.12 -8.20 0.47
CA LYS A 652 -46.36 -7.57 0.94
C LYS A 652 -46.70 -6.32 0.12
N TRP A 653 -45.69 -5.53 -0.22
CA TRP A 653 -45.85 -4.35 -1.05
C TRP A 653 -46.26 -4.70 -2.50
N LEU A 654 -45.63 -5.71 -3.11
CA LEU A 654 -45.92 -6.16 -4.48
C LEU A 654 -47.36 -6.65 -4.62
N TYR A 655 -47.82 -7.51 -3.72
CA TYR A 655 -49.20 -8.02 -3.74
C TYR A 655 -50.23 -6.91 -3.64
N ARG A 656 -49.94 -5.87 -2.83
CA ARG A 656 -50.81 -4.70 -2.69
C ARG A 656 -50.87 -3.86 -3.97
N ILE A 657 -49.74 -3.65 -4.65
CA ILE A 657 -49.68 -2.83 -5.86
C ILE A 657 -50.27 -3.54 -7.09
N GLU A 658 -50.03 -4.85 -7.20
CA GLU A 658 -50.60 -5.70 -8.26
C GLU A 658 -52.09 -6.01 -8.04
N ASN A 659 -52.73 -5.46 -6.98
CA ASN A 659 -54.11 -5.73 -6.59
C ASN A 659 -54.45 -7.23 -6.55
N ARG A 660 -53.51 -8.06 -6.08
CA ARG A 660 -53.70 -9.51 -5.92
C ARG A 660 -54.66 -9.78 -4.76
N SER A 661 -55.33 -10.93 -4.79
CA SER A 661 -56.26 -11.29 -3.73
C SER A 661 -55.52 -11.53 -2.40
N GLN A 662 -56.16 -11.17 -1.28
CA GLN A 662 -55.62 -11.45 0.05
C GLN A 662 -55.41 -12.95 0.26
N ASP A 663 -56.29 -13.80 -0.29
CA ASP A 663 -56.17 -15.26 -0.23
C ASP A 663 -54.93 -15.81 -0.95
N GLU A 664 -54.49 -15.18 -2.05
CA GLU A 664 -53.22 -15.54 -2.72
C GLU A 664 -52.02 -15.15 -1.87
N PHE A 665 -52.06 -13.96 -1.26
CA PHE A 665 -51.01 -13.51 -0.36
C PHE A 665 -50.89 -14.43 0.86
N ASP A 666 -52.02 -14.75 1.51
CA ASP A 666 -52.05 -15.59 2.72
C ASP A 666 -51.56 -17.01 2.44
N ARG A 667 -51.91 -17.59 1.28
CA ARG A 667 -51.35 -18.89 0.84
C ARG A 667 -49.84 -18.85 0.66
N THR A 668 -49.33 -17.75 0.10
CA THR A 668 -47.90 -17.55 -0.11
C THR A 668 -47.18 -17.36 1.23
N VAL A 669 -47.75 -16.57 2.14
CA VAL A 669 -47.26 -16.39 3.52
C VAL A 669 -47.19 -17.72 4.25
N LEU A 670 -48.23 -18.56 4.19
CA LEU A 670 -48.23 -19.88 4.82
C LEU A 670 -47.10 -20.76 4.28
N ARG A 671 -46.88 -20.75 2.96
CA ARG A 671 -45.77 -21.46 2.35
C ARG A 671 -44.41 -20.95 2.83
N ILE A 672 -44.22 -19.63 2.91
CA ILE A 672 -42.97 -19.03 3.42
C ILE A 672 -42.76 -19.43 4.89
N ARG A 673 -43.83 -19.43 5.68
CA ARG A 673 -43.81 -19.86 7.09
C ARG A 673 -43.40 -21.33 7.21
N ASP A 674 -43.95 -22.20 6.38
CA ASP A 674 -43.61 -23.63 6.41
C ASP A 674 -42.13 -23.86 6.07
N ILE A 675 -41.60 -23.18 5.05
CA ILE A 675 -40.17 -23.20 4.72
C ILE A 675 -39.33 -22.62 5.87
N GLY A 676 -39.73 -21.45 6.38
CA GLY A 676 -39.04 -20.75 7.48
C GLY A 676 -38.92 -21.61 8.74
N SER A 677 -39.96 -22.38 9.07
CA SER A 677 -39.97 -23.26 10.23
C SER A 677 -38.89 -24.37 10.18
N GLY A 678 -38.47 -24.76 8.98
CA GLY A 678 -37.41 -25.77 8.75
C GLY A 678 -35.99 -25.20 8.72
N LEU A 679 -35.81 -23.88 8.79
CA LEU A 679 -34.51 -23.22 8.76
C LEU A 679 -33.83 -23.23 10.14
N PRO A 680 -32.49 -23.09 10.22
CA PRO A 680 -31.76 -23.09 11.48
C PRO A 680 -32.14 -21.92 12.39
N GLU A 681 -31.90 -22.10 13.70
CA GLU A 681 -32.06 -21.06 14.70
C GLU A 681 -31.11 -19.88 14.43
N GLY A 682 -31.60 -18.65 14.64
CA GLY A 682 -30.90 -17.41 14.24
C GLY A 682 -31.11 -16.98 12.79
N HIS A 683 -31.85 -17.75 11.97
CA HIS A 683 -32.31 -17.32 10.65
C HIS A 683 -33.57 -16.45 10.76
N HIS A 684 -33.62 -15.28 10.10
CA HIS A 684 -34.72 -14.32 10.31
C HIS A 684 -36.10 -14.87 9.91
N LEU A 685 -36.19 -15.67 8.84
CA LEU A 685 -37.44 -16.38 8.49
C LEU A 685 -37.86 -17.42 9.52
N ASN A 686 -36.92 -18.09 10.20
CA ASN A 686 -37.27 -19.01 11.28
C ASN A 686 -37.89 -18.21 12.43
N THR A 687 -37.22 -17.13 12.85
CA THR A 687 -37.71 -16.23 13.89
C THR A 687 -39.08 -15.63 13.54
N TRP A 688 -39.28 -15.15 12.31
CA TRP A 688 -40.59 -14.68 11.84
C TRP A 688 -41.65 -15.78 11.82
N SER A 689 -41.31 -17.01 11.40
CA SER A 689 -42.26 -18.14 11.38
C SER A 689 -42.75 -18.51 12.79
N ARG A 690 -41.86 -18.44 13.79
CA ARG A 690 -42.22 -18.65 15.20
C ARG A 690 -43.13 -17.53 15.72
N LEU A 691 -42.86 -16.27 15.35
CA LEU A 691 -43.74 -15.14 15.69
C LEU A 691 -45.13 -15.30 15.05
N HIS A 692 -45.19 -15.74 13.80
CA HIS A 692 -46.46 -16.03 13.10
C HIS A 692 -47.24 -17.16 13.77
N ASP A 693 -46.56 -18.20 14.25
CA ASP A 693 -47.21 -19.30 14.98
C ASP A 693 -47.70 -18.87 16.36
N HIS A 694 -46.96 -17.99 17.04
CA HIS A 694 -47.40 -17.35 18.27
C HIS A 694 -48.63 -16.47 18.05
N SER A 695 -48.63 -15.61 17.04
CA SER A 695 -49.77 -14.74 16.73
C SER A 695 -51.03 -15.51 16.34
N SER A 696 -50.86 -16.73 15.80
CA SER A 696 -51.95 -17.62 15.41
C SER A 696 -52.43 -18.55 16.54
N GLY A 697 -51.81 -18.48 17.73
CA GLY A 697 -52.10 -19.37 18.86
C GLY A 697 -51.68 -20.82 18.65
N LYS A 698 -50.80 -21.10 17.67
CA LYS A 698 -50.31 -22.47 17.39
C LYS A 698 -49.18 -22.89 18.33
N LYS A 699 -48.39 -21.93 18.82
CA LYS A 699 -47.25 -22.15 19.73
C LYS A 699 -47.09 -20.96 20.67
N GLU A 700 -46.96 -21.20 21.98
CA GLU A 700 -46.59 -20.14 22.92
C GLU A 700 -45.09 -19.82 22.81
N ALA A 701 -44.73 -18.53 22.92
CA ALA A 701 -43.35 -18.09 22.87
C ALA A 701 -42.67 -18.31 24.23
N ASN A 702 -41.48 -18.91 24.23
CA ASN A 702 -40.65 -18.98 25.44
C ASN A 702 -39.67 -17.79 25.50
N LEU A 703 -38.88 -17.69 26.58
CA LEU A 703 -37.91 -16.59 26.74
C LEU A 703 -36.84 -16.57 25.65
N ASP A 704 -36.42 -17.73 25.13
CA ASP A 704 -35.48 -17.81 24.02
C ASP A 704 -36.10 -17.27 22.73
N ASP A 705 -37.34 -17.66 22.42
CA ASP A 705 -38.10 -17.14 21.27
C ASP A 705 -38.26 -15.61 21.37
N ILE A 706 -38.58 -15.09 22.56
CA ILE A 706 -38.69 -13.64 22.82
C ILE A 706 -37.35 -12.93 22.60
N SER A 707 -36.24 -13.51 23.05
CA SER A 707 -34.89 -12.99 22.81
C SER A 707 -34.60 -12.89 21.31
N HIS A 708 -34.95 -13.92 20.54
CA HIS A 708 -34.79 -13.92 19.09
C HIS A 708 -35.71 -12.88 18.41
N PHE A 709 -36.97 -12.74 18.84
CA PHE A 709 -37.89 -11.74 18.30
C PHE A 709 -37.37 -10.31 18.48
N ILE A 710 -36.87 -10.00 19.67
CA ILE A 710 -36.36 -8.67 20.01
C ILE A 710 -35.06 -8.37 19.24
N ARG A 711 -34.17 -9.35 19.10
CA ARG A 711 -32.87 -9.17 18.44
C ARG A 711 -32.97 -9.13 16.92
N ASP A 712 -33.75 -10.03 16.33
CA ASP A 712 -33.71 -10.29 14.89
C ASP A 712 -34.87 -9.61 14.12
N LEU A 713 -35.98 -9.23 14.76
CA LEU A 713 -37.16 -8.66 14.09
C LEU A 713 -37.40 -7.17 14.45
N PRO A 714 -38.00 -6.38 13.53
CA PRO A 714 -38.39 -5.01 13.82
C PRO A 714 -39.36 -4.92 15.01
N ASN A 715 -39.19 -3.89 15.84
CA ASN A 715 -40.07 -3.65 17.00
C ASN A 715 -41.57 -3.60 16.62
N SER A 716 -41.91 -3.05 15.46
CA SER A 716 -43.29 -2.94 15.00
C SER A 716 -43.94 -4.28 14.66
N TRP A 717 -43.16 -5.35 14.50
CA TRP A 717 -43.67 -6.68 14.16
C TRP A 717 -44.15 -7.44 15.39
N TRP A 718 -43.38 -7.37 16.48
CA TRP A 718 -43.71 -8.06 17.73
C TRP A 718 -44.40 -7.15 18.76
N ALA A 719 -44.50 -5.84 18.50
CA ALA A 719 -45.19 -4.89 19.38
C ALA A 719 -46.58 -5.32 19.87
N PRO A 720 -47.45 -6.01 19.08
CA PRO A 720 -48.73 -6.51 19.58
C PRO A 720 -48.64 -7.38 20.85
N PHE A 721 -47.49 -8.01 21.08
CA PHE A 721 -47.22 -8.91 22.21
C PHE A 721 -46.25 -8.26 23.23
N SER A 722 -45.93 -6.97 23.08
CA SER A 722 -44.90 -6.30 23.87
C SER A 722 -45.17 -6.28 25.37
N SER A 723 -46.43 -6.05 25.79
CA SER A 723 -46.83 -6.10 27.20
C SER A 723 -46.60 -7.49 27.82
N GLU A 724 -46.99 -8.55 27.10
CA GLU A 724 -46.79 -9.94 27.51
C GLU A 724 -45.29 -10.27 27.62
N PHE A 725 -44.51 -9.94 26.59
CA PHE A 725 -43.07 -10.19 26.56
C PHE A 725 -42.35 -9.46 27.69
N LEU A 726 -42.73 -8.21 27.97
CA LEU A 726 -42.13 -7.46 29.07
C LEU A 726 -42.43 -8.10 30.43
N VAL A 727 -43.67 -8.54 30.68
CA VAL A 727 -44.02 -9.24 31.92
C VAL A 727 -43.23 -10.55 32.06
N MET A 728 -43.11 -11.33 30.98
CA MET A 728 -42.33 -12.56 30.98
C MET A 728 -40.85 -12.29 31.26
N ILE A 729 -40.27 -11.26 30.64
CA ILE A 729 -38.89 -10.84 30.87
C ILE A 729 -38.72 -10.44 32.33
N LEU A 730 -39.51 -9.51 32.87
CA LEU A 730 -39.36 -9.00 34.24
C LEU A 730 -39.48 -10.08 35.32
N ASN A 731 -40.21 -11.16 35.05
CA ASN A 731 -40.36 -12.31 35.95
C ASN A 731 -39.25 -13.38 35.77
N SER A 732 -38.36 -13.21 34.80
CA SER A 732 -37.28 -14.14 34.49
C SER A 732 -36.05 -13.93 35.39
N PRO A 733 -35.32 -14.99 35.75
CA PRO A 733 -33.99 -14.85 36.36
C PRO A 733 -32.94 -14.26 35.40
N ASP A 734 -33.20 -14.25 34.09
CA ASP A 734 -32.29 -13.79 33.03
C ASP A 734 -32.56 -12.36 32.56
N VAL A 735 -33.28 -11.54 33.35
CA VAL A 735 -33.61 -10.13 33.00
C VAL A 735 -32.40 -9.34 32.52
N ASP A 736 -31.26 -9.49 33.19
CA ASP A 736 -30.07 -8.68 32.92
C ASP A 736 -29.61 -8.82 31.46
N LYS A 737 -29.74 -10.01 30.85
CA LYS A 737 -29.42 -10.24 29.43
C LYS A 737 -30.29 -9.41 28.47
N PHE A 738 -31.52 -9.09 28.87
CA PHE A 738 -32.43 -8.26 28.09
C PHE A 738 -32.22 -6.77 28.34
N LEU A 739 -31.64 -6.38 29.49
CA LEU A 739 -31.29 -5.00 29.81
C LEU A 739 -30.04 -4.53 29.07
N ASP A 740 -29.15 -5.45 28.70
CA ASP A 740 -28.02 -5.17 27.81
C ASP A 740 -28.48 -4.75 26.40
N ILE A 741 -29.74 -5.02 26.05
CA ILE A 741 -30.35 -4.61 24.79
C ILE A 741 -31.17 -3.34 25.03
N GLU A 742 -30.87 -2.26 24.31
CA GLU A 742 -31.62 -1.00 24.38
C GLU A 742 -32.99 -1.12 23.70
N ILE A 743 -33.95 -1.78 24.36
CA ILE A 743 -35.29 -2.01 23.83
C ILE A 743 -36.16 -0.75 24.06
N PRO A 744 -36.76 -0.16 23.00
CA PRO A 744 -37.54 1.07 23.10
C PRO A 744 -38.96 0.81 23.65
N TRP A 745 -39.05 0.37 24.91
CA TRP A 745 -40.28 -0.11 25.55
C TRP A 745 -41.45 0.87 25.47
N CYS A 746 -41.23 2.17 25.61
CA CYS A 746 -42.28 3.19 25.43
C CYS A 746 -42.93 3.10 24.04
N SER A 747 -42.13 2.94 22.97
CA SER A 747 -42.66 2.87 21.60
C SER A 747 -43.32 1.52 21.26
N ALA A 748 -42.86 0.45 21.91
CA ALA A 748 -43.39 -0.89 21.70
C ALA A 748 -44.73 -1.08 22.42
N VAL A 749 -44.80 -0.70 23.70
CA VAL A 749 -45.95 -0.93 24.59
C VAL A 749 -47.04 0.13 24.43
N LEU A 750 -46.66 1.41 24.30
CA LEU A 750 -47.63 2.52 24.24
C LEU A 750 -48.16 2.70 22.81
N ARG A 751 -48.95 1.72 22.37
CA ARG A 751 -49.64 1.73 21.07
C ARG A 751 -51.16 1.70 21.22
N PRO A 752 -51.92 2.40 20.37
CA PRO A 752 -53.36 2.49 20.44
C PRO A 752 -54.01 1.12 20.23
N ILE A 753 -55.14 0.92 20.93
CA ILE A 753 -55.96 -0.28 20.80
C ILE A 753 -56.43 -0.41 19.35
N GLY A 754 -56.27 -1.61 18.79
CA GLY A 754 -56.70 -1.93 17.43
C GLY A 754 -55.70 -1.61 16.32
N GLU A 755 -54.52 -1.05 16.66
CA GLU A 755 -53.44 -0.83 15.69
C GLU A 755 -53.06 -2.17 15.02
N ILE A 756 -53.08 -2.21 13.69
CA ILE A 756 -52.82 -3.42 12.91
C ILE A 756 -51.32 -3.71 12.91
N SER A 757 -50.94 -5.00 13.06
CA SER A 757 -49.54 -5.40 12.95
C SER A 757 -48.96 -5.08 11.57
N GLU A 758 -47.75 -4.53 11.57
CA GLU A 758 -47.03 -4.23 10.33
C GLU A 758 -46.37 -5.45 9.73
N ALA A 759 -46.18 -6.52 10.53
CA ALA A 759 -45.53 -7.75 10.10
C ALA A 759 -46.26 -8.37 8.89
N PRO A 760 -45.53 -8.76 7.82
CA PRO A 760 -46.10 -9.52 6.71
C PRO A 760 -46.74 -10.81 7.20
N GLY A 761 -47.97 -11.07 6.76
CA GLY A 761 -48.76 -12.24 7.18
C GLY A 761 -49.58 -12.09 8.47
N LEU A 762 -49.36 -11.02 9.25
CA LEU A 762 -50.05 -10.81 10.54
C LEU A 762 -51.08 -9.67 10.50
N SER A 763 -51.64 -9.34 9.34
CA SER A 763 -52.62 -8.24 9.21
C SER A 763 -53.92 -8.45 10.00
N SER A 764 -54.22 -9.67 10.41
CA SER A 764 -55.32 -10.00 11.31
C SER A 764 -55.02 -9.69 12.78
N THR A 765 -53.74 -9.61 13.17
CA THR A 765 -53.30 -9.32 14.53
C THR A 765 -53.42 -7.83 14.82
N ARG A 766 -54.00 -7.50 15.97
CA ARG A 766 -54.22 -6.13 16.43
C ARG A 766 -53.57 -5.93 17.79
N HIS A 767 -53.04 -4.73 18.01
CA HIS A 767 -52.51 -4.34 19.31
C HIS A 767 -53.64 -4.24 20.34
N HIS A 768 -53.47 -4.88 21.49
CA HIS A 768 -54.47 -4.88 22.57
C HIS A 768 -54.45 -3.61 23.42
N GLY A 769 -53.42 -2.78 23.27
CA GLY A 769 -53.15 -1.64 24.16
C GLY A 769 -52.09 -2.00 25.19
N CYS A 770 -51.67 -1.01 25.99
CA CYS A 770 -50.80 -1.27 27.13
C CYS A 770 -51.61 -1.94 28.23
N ASP A 771 -51.15 -3.07 28.76
CA ASP A 771 -51.83 -3.71 29.89
C ASP A 771 -51.74 -2.82 31.15
N PRO A 772 -52.86 -2.37 31.76
CA PRO A 772 -52.83 -1.59 33.00
C PRO A 772 -52.15 -2.31 34.18
N GLY A 773 -52.13 -3.65 34.13
CA GLY A 773 -51.46 -4.53 35.10
C GLY A 773 -49.93 -4.47 35.06
N LEU A 774 -49.35 -3.93 33.98
CA LEU A 774 -47.89 -3.85 33.77
C LEU A 774 -47.16 -2.98 34.81
N VAL A 775 -47.85 -2.02 35.42
CA VAL A 775 -47.26 -1.10 36.42
C VAL A 775 -46.76 -1.87 37.65
N GLY A 776 -47.48 -2.91 38.11
CA GLY A 776 -47.11 -3.69 39.29
C GLY A 776 -45.76 -4.43 39.13
N PRO A 777 -45.59 -5.24 38.07
CA PRO A 777 -44.32 -5.87 37.73
C PRO A 777 -43.17 -4.86 37.56
N LEU A 778 -43.39 -3.76 36.83
CA LEU A 778 -42.39 -2.71 36.63
C LEU A 778 -41.93 -2.07 37.95
N GLN A 779 -42.88 -1.69 38.81
CA GLN A 779 -42.56 -1.09 40.12
C GLN A 779 -41.83 -2.07 41.02
N SER A 780 -42.21 -3.35 41.00
CA SER A 780 -41.59 -4.39 41.82
C SER A 780 -40.14 -4.62 41.40
N TYR A 781 -39.89 -4.71 40.09
CA TYR A 781 -38.55 -4.88 39.53
C TYR A 781 -37.66 -3.65 39.72
N LEU A 782 -38.18 -2.44 39.48
CA LEU A 782 -37.40 -1.20 39.55
C LEU A 782 -37.21 -0.65 40.99
N ARG A 783 -37.93 -1.18 41.98
CA ARG A 783 -37.83 -0.74 43.39
C ARG A 783 -36.40 -0.71 43.95
N PRO A 784 -35.53 -1.72 43.72
CA PRO A 784 -34.16 -1.73 44.22
C PRO A 784 -33.27 -0.64 43.61
N PHE A 785 -33.63 -0.13 42.42
CA PHE A 785 -32.84 0.79 41.61
C PHE A 785 -33.25 2.26 41.79
N LYS A 786 -34.20 2.56 42.68
CA LYS A 786 -34.63 3.94 42.95
C LYS A 786 -33.46 4.80 43.42
N GLY A 787 -33.11 5.81 42.61
CA GLY A 787 -32.01 6.75 42.90
C GLY A 787 -30.64 6.32 42.37
N ILE A 788 -30.54 5.14 41.75
CA ILE A 788 -29.34 4.67 41.05
C ILE A 788 -29.44 5.14 39.59
N SER A 789 -28.38 5.77 39.09
CA SER A 789 -28.31 6.20 37.69
C SER A 789 -27.71 5.08 36.85
N GLU A 790 -28.56 4.23 36.28
CA GLU A 790 -28.14 3.14 35.41
C GLU A 790 -28.75 3.29 34.01
N PRO A 791 -27.94 3.55 32.97
CA PRO A 791 -28.45 3.85 31.63
C PRO A 791 -29.32 2.74 30.99
N SER A 792 -29.01 1.46 31.26
CA SER A 792 -29.76 0.30 30.75
C SER A 792 -31.23 0.28 31.19
N LEU A 793 -31.54 0.89 32.34
CA LEU A 793 -32.89 0.97 32.89
C LEU A 793 -33.70 2.15 32.33
N ASN A 794 -33.10 3.06 31.56
CA ASN A 794 -33.75 4.30 31.14
C ASN A 794 -35.05 4.08 30.38
N HIS A 795 -35.13 3.10 29.49
CA HIS A 795 -36.36 2.79 28.74
C HIS A 795 -37.48 2.26 29.64
N LEU A 796 -37.16 1.47 30.66
CA LEU A 796 -38.12 0.96 31.64
C LEU A 796 -38.58 2.05 32.60
N LEU A 797 -37.66 2.89 33.06
CA LEU A 797 -37.97 4.05 33.91
C LEU A 797 -38.86 5.06 33.18
N ASP A 798 -38.58 5.34 31.90
CA ASP A 798 -39.41 6.22 31.08
C ASP A 798 -40.82 5.64 30.88
N LEU A 799 -40.95 4.33 30.66
CA LEU A 799 -42.25 3.67 30.56
C LEU A 799 -43.02 3.74 31.89
N LEU A 800 -42.35 3.45 33.02
CA LEU A 800 -42.96 3.52 34.34
C LEU A 800 -43.42 4.96 34.65
N ASP A 801 -42.56 5.96 34.45
CA ASP A 801 -42.87 7.37 34.68
C ASP A 801 -44.05 7.84 33.80
N ALA A 802 -44.12 7.37 32.55
CA ALA A 802 -45.24 7.63 31.65
C ALA A 802 -46.56 7.07 32.18
N LEU A 803 -46.57 5.80 32.61
CA LEU A 803 -47.76 5.13 33.13
C LEU A 803 -48.20 5.70 34.49
N GLU A 804 -47.27 6.03 35.38
CA GLU A 804 -47.56 6.68 36.67
C GLU A 804 -48.13 8.09 36.46
N SER A 805 -47.63 8.84 35.48
CA SER A 805 -48.15 10.18 35.14
C SER A 805 -49.60 10.12 34.65
N VAL A 806 -49.95 9.10 33.86
CA VAL A 806 -51.34 8.88 33.42
C VAL A 806 -52.24 8.48 34.58
N LYS A 807 -51.82 7.52 35.42
CA LYS A 807 -52.56 7.09 36.62
C LYS A 807 -52.78 8.24 37.61
N ALA A 808 -51.80 9.11 37.78
CA ALA A 808 -51.90 10.29 38.64
C ALA A 808 -52.61 11.49 37.98
N ASN A 809 -53.00 11.38 36.70
CA ASN A 809 -53.55 12.45 35.87
C ASN A 809 -52.69 13.74 35.91
N ARG A 810 -51.37 13.59 35.77
CA ARG A 810 -50.37 14.68 35.79
C ARG A 810 -49.70 14.85 34.43
N THR A 811 -49.12 16.02 34.22
CA THR A 811 -48.21 16.25 33.08
C THR A 811 -46.98 15.35 33.22
N PRO A 812 -46.60 14.61 32.17
CA PRO A 812 -45.45 13.72 32.23
C PRO A 812 -44.15 14.49 32.46
N SER A 813 -43.22 13.86 33.18
CA SER A 813 -41.85 14.35 33.33
C SER A 813 -41.06 14.23 32.03
N VAL A 814 -39.91 14.92 31.98
CA VAL A 814 -38.96 14.77 30.87
C VAL A 814 -38.35 13.37 30.94
N GLY A 815 -38.48 12.61 29.86
CA GLY A 815 -37.89 11.27 29.75
C GLY A 815 -36.37 11.29 29.59
N ARG A 816 -35.73 10.17 29.95
CA ARG A 816 -34.29 9.95 29.90
C ARG A 816 -33.82 9.53 28.51
N THR A 817 -34.60 8.69 27.82
CA THR A 817 -34.30 8.16 26.47
C THR A 817 -34.80 9.08 25.37
N HIS A 818 -35.92 9.74 25.60
CA HIS A 818 -36.48 10.76 24.74
C HIS A 818 -37.24 11.76 25.62
N LYS A 819 -37.01 13.07 25.45
CA LYS A 819 -37.58 14.10 26.34
C LYS A 819 -39.10 14.05 26.42
N LEU A 820 -39.73 13.61 25.34
CA LEU A 820 -41.18 13.51 25.17
C LEU A 820 -41.77 12.10 25.35
N SER A 821 -41.00 11.10 25.81
CA SER A 821 -41.46 9.70 25.93
C SER A 821 -42.76 9.56 26.73
N GLY A 822 -42.89 10.28 27.84
CA GLY A 822 -44.08 10.25 28.69
C GLY A 822 -45.37 10.75 28.04
N TRP A 823 -45.29 11.50 26.94
CA TRP A 823 -46.48 11.94 26.20
C TRP A 823 -47.13 10.79 25.41
N LEU A 824 -46.40 9.73 25.08
CA LEU A 824 -46.97 8.57 24.37
C LEU A 824 -48.07 7.85 25.17
N ALA A 825 -48.07 7.98 26.50
CA ALA A 825 -49.12 7.42 27.35
C ALA A 825 -50.31 8.37 27.54
N GLN A 826 -50.18 9.65 27.18
CA GLN A 826 -51.21 10.69 27.39
C GLN A 826 -52.18 10.77 26.20
N PRO A 827 -53.45 11.19 26.42
CA PRO A 827 -54.39 11.45 25.33
C PRO A 827 -53.82 12.44 24.32
N GLY A 828 -53.96 12.15 23.02
CA GLY A 828 -53.40 12.97 21.94
C GLY A 828 -53.90 14.42 21.96
N GLU A 829 -55.10 14.66 22.48
CA GLU A 829 -55.69 15.99 22.63
C GLU A 829 -55.00 16.85 23.69
N LYS A 830 -54.29 16.23 24.65
CA LYS A 830 -53.55 16.92 25.71
C LYS A 830 -52.11 17.26 25.31
N TRP A 831 -51.65 16.80 24.14
CA TRP A 831 -50.28 17.03 23.71
C TRP A 831 -50.07 18.51 23.36
N PRO A 832 -49.01 19.17 23.85
CA PRO A 832 -48.65 20.51 23.40
C PRO A 832 -48.07 20.46 21.99
N ASP A 833 -47.98 21.63 21.35
CA ASP A 833 -47.38 21.72 20.01
C ASP A 833 -45.87 21.50 20.08
N PHE A 834 -45.43 20.32 19.66
CA PHE A 834 -44.02 19.96 19.56
C PHE A 834 -43.42 20.44 18.24
N THR A 835 -42.22 21.02 18.32
CA THR A 835 -41.43 21.31 17.11
C THR A 835 -40.79 20.01 16.58
N MET A 836 -40.53 19.95 15.27
CA MET A 836 -39.86 18.77 14.67
C MET A 836 -38.51 18.48 15.33
N THR A 837 -37.77 19.52 15.72
CA THR A 837 -36.50 19.38 16.46
C THR A 837 -36.69 18.71 17.81
N MET A 838 -37.77 19.02 18.55
CA MET A 838 -38.05 18.37 19.83
C MET A 838 -38.51 16.92 19.67
N MET A 839 -39.22 16.60 18.58
CA MET A 839 -39.67 15.23 18.29
C MET A 839 -38.55 14.32 17.79
N MET A 840 -37.46 14.87 17.25
CA MET A 840 -36.30 14.12 16.76
C MET A 840 -35.17 14.02 17.79
N GLU A 841 -35.29 14.66 18.96
CA GLU A 841 -34.25 14.71 19.98
C GLU A 841 -34.42 13.56 21.01
N GLY A 842 -33.88 12.39 20.65
CA GLY A 842 -33.85 11.20 21.51
C GLY A 842 -33.94 9.91 20.69
N ASP A 843 -34.53 8.87 21.29
CA ASP A 843 -34.79 7.57 20.65
C ASP A 843 -35.66 7.68 19.38
N ILE A 844 -35.20 7.05 18.29
CA ILE A 844 -35.81 7.15 16.96
C ILE A 844 -37.19 6.51 16.87
N ASN A 845 -37.42 5.43 17.64
CA ASN A 845 -38.69 4.71 17.64
C ASN A 845 -39.77 5.52 18.35
N ILE A 846 -39.41 6.20 19.44
CA ILE A 846 -40.28 7.18 20.10
C ILE A 846 -40.57 8.37 19.18
N SER A 847 -39.54 8.88 18.48
CA SER A 847 -39.70 9.97 17.51
C SER A 847 -40.72 9.62 16.42
N GLU A 848 -40.66 8.42 15.83
CA GLU A 848 -41.61 7.98 14.80
C GLU A 848 -43.07 8.05 15.29
N ARG A 849 -43.31 7.58 16.51
CA ARG A 849 -44.64 7.59 17.13
C ARG A 849 -45.17 9.00 17.38
N LEU A 850 -44.29 9.90 17.82
CA LEU A 850 -44.62 11.31 18.06
C LEU A 850 -44.99 12.03 16.75
N ILE A 851 -44.22 11.79 15.68
CA ILE A 851 -44.47 12.37 14.35
C ILE A 851 -45.83 11.89 13.81
N LEU A 852 -46.16 10.61 13.98
CA LEU A 852 -47.44 10.05 13.57
C LEU A 852 -48.60 10.44 14.50
N ARG A 853 -48.34 11.16 15.60
CA ARG A 853 -49.30 11.50 16.67
C ARG A 853 -50.08 10.28 17.18
N LYS A 854 -49.42 9.13 17.30
CA LYS A 854 -50.05 7.89 17.77
C LYS A 854 -49.76 7.66 19.25
N SER A 855 -50.73 7.98 20.10
CA SER A 855 -50.72 7.70 21.54
C SER A 855 -51.18 6.28 21.86
N GLY A 856 -50.60 5.67 22.91
CA GLY A 856 -51.04 4.43 23.52
C GLY A 856 -52.12 4.58 24.58
N PHE A 857 -52.66 5.78 24.79
CA PHE A 857 -53.67 6.03 25.80
C PHE A 857 -54.99 5.28 25.54
N HIS A 858 -55.56 4.67 26.59
CA HIS A 858 -56.95 4.22 26.67
C HIS A 858 -57.45 4.37 28.12
N SER A 859 -58.78 4.37 28.32
CA SER A 859 -59.42 4.72 29.59
C SER A 859 -58.95 3.87 30.77
N GLU A 860 -58.71 2.57 30.55
CA GLU A 860 -58.29 1.62 31.58
C GLU A 860 -56.90 1.94 32.17
N LEU A 861 -56.05 2.73 31.48
CA LEU A 861 -54.76 3.18 32.04
C LEU A 861 -54.92 4.25 33.12
N SER A 862 -56.07 4.94 33.14
CA SER A 862 -56.39 5.99 34.13
C SER A 862 -57.28 5.51 35.26
N GLU A 863 -57.85 4.30 35.15
CA GLU A 863 -58.69 3.70 36.19
C GLU A 863 -57.81 3.15 37.31
N THR A 864 -58.03 3.63 38.53
CA THR A 864 -57.47 3.02 39.73
C THR A 864 -58.20 1.71 39.98
N ASP A 865 -57.45 0.61 40.01
CA ASP A 865 -57.97 -0.70 40.38
C ASP A 865 -58.40 -0.66 41.87
N ASP A 866 -59.66 -0.28 42.12
CA ASP A 866 -60.28 -0.22 43.44
C ASP A 866 -60.50 -1.62 44.06
N SER A 867 -60.04 -2.69 43.39
CA SER A 867 -60.16 -4.07 43.87
C SER A 867 -59.10 -4.49 44.90
N VAL A 868 -58.07 -3.65 45.16
CA VAL A 868 -57.05 -3.89 46.19
C VAL A 868 -57.16 -2.87 47.33
N GLN A 869 -58.36 -2.68 47.88
CA GLN A 869 -58.47 -2.29 49.29
C GLN A 869 -58.42 -3.56 50.14
N PRO A 870 -57.43 -3.72 51.05
CA PRO A 870 -57.52 -4.77 52.05
C PRO A 870 -58.72 -4.47 52.95
N LEU A 871 -59.72 -5.34 52.90
CA LEU A 871 -60.77 -5.40 53.90
C LEU A 871 -60.12 -5.69 55.26
N GLY A 872 -60.02 -4.64 56.07
CA GLY A 872 -59.91 -4.71 57.53
C GLY A 872 -58.58 -5.16 58.11
N SER A 873 -57.86 -4.22 58.72
CA SER A 873 -57.35 -4.27 60.11
C SER A 873 -56.81 -2.89 60.49
#